data_AF-A0AAU1FQH6-F1
#
_entry.id   AF-A0AAU1FQH6-F1
#
_cell.length_a   1.000
_cell.length_b   1.000
_cell.length_c   1.000
_cell.angle_alpha   90.00
_cell.angle_beta   90.00
_cell.angle_gamma   90.00
#
_symmetry.space_group_name_H-M   'P 1'
#
loop_
_entity.id
_entity.type
_entity.pdbx_description
1 polymer ?
#
loop_
_entity_poly.entity_id
_entity_poly.type
_entity_poly.pdbx_seq_one_letter_code
_entity_poly.pdbx_strand_id
1 'polypeptide(L)'
;MSAPEIRRTYSDSIAGYVTAYEPAHQRFGLRTTDGREFTIHLDGLLGSQVVRNLAEGHRDTSEATLDMLAEGRYVFVYGIFYEWDGGARIEARNITFPEEHRGAYVFEDPNWWVQQAREIADFYLRGQFPDDVYDWRRFRTHLTLSGTHVPEFAGQDVRQETDTISRLVYGLATAFLLTGEDRFLEAAESGTEYLREHMQVADDREGIVYWYHGIDITQAGQRKVFASEFGDDFDAIPMYEQIYALAGPTQTYRITGDPRIAADIDRTVELFHRYFKDYVRGGYFSHLDPITMDPRADSLGRNRARKNWNSVGDHAPAYLINAYLATGRADLADMLEETADTVVRHFPDEPNSPFVQERFHEDWSPDRTWGWQQDRAVVGHNLKIAWNLIRINSLVDKPEYVALAERIAEIMPAVGSDQQRGGWYDVVERRADPRFGDHRLVWHDRKAWWQQEQAILAYLILAGATGDPDHRRLAREAASFYNAFFLDYEDGGVYFNVLANGIPYLLGTERLKGSHAMAGYHSLELCYLAATYGNLLVGDNALTLHFRPLPESFPGRTLRVAPDLLPREAVRLARVWIDGERYEDFDPKNLTVQLPQSTTRLKVRVEIEPTEMPMRISSSFDGRTARVSCEGVLGRDSLEKLRRTLSEALEAGPERVEFHMCRVTEISREPINELLFQRTKAGLDVDFVIVGEVPPEVTRALAATDAFLADPHARCDDE
;
A
#
# COMPACT_ATOMS: atom_id res chain seq x y z
N MET A 1 43.23 39.21 9.10
CA MET A 1 42.46 38.62 7.98
C MET A 1 41.12 38.22 8.57
N SER A 2 40.05 38.95 8.23
CA SER A 2 38.69 38.56 8.64
C SER A 2 38.36 37.22 7.98
N ALA A 3 37.72 36.31 8.72
CA ALA A 3 37.21 35.07 8.14
C ALA A 3 36.31 35.40 6.93
N PRO A 4 36.35 34.60 5.86
CA PRO A 4 35.45 34.80 4.73
C PRO A 4 33.99 34.69 5.22
N GLU A 5 33.17 35.68 4.87
CA GLU A 5 31.73 35.70 5.12
C GLU A 5 31.10 34.44 4.49
N ILE A 6 30.56 33.54 5.30
CA ILE A 6 29.96 32.30 4.79
C ILE A 6 28.59 32.68 4.24
N ARG A 7 28.43 32.62 2.92
CA ARG A 7 27.13 32.71 2.24
C ARG A 7 26.85 31.41 1.50
N ARG A 8 25.68 30.83 1.73
CA ARG A 8 25.22 29.63 1.02
C ARG A 8 23.87 29.91 0.36
N THR A 9 23.72 29.40 -0.86
CA THR A 9 22.47 29.46 -1.61
C THR A 9 22.25 28.14 -2.29
N TYR A 10 21.10 27.52 -2.03
CA TYR A 10 20.72 26.23 -2.60
C TYR A 10 19.19 26.11 -2.63
N SER A 11 18.68 25.19 -3.43
CA SER A 11 17.25 24.86 -3.47
C SER A 11 17.00 23.56 -2.75
N ASP A 12 15.94 23.53 -1.94
CA ASP A 12 15.61 22.38 -1.11
C ASP A 12 14.13 22.39 -0.72
N SER A 13 13.68 21.30 -0.11
CA SER A 13 12.34 21.22 0.47
C SER A 13 12.34 21.25 2.00
N ILE A 14 11.18 21.57 2.55
CA ILE A 14 10.84 21.43 3.95
C ILE A 14 9.37 21.01 4.06
N ALA A 15 9.08 20.08 4.96
CA ALA A 15 7.76 19.58 5.25
C ALA A 15 7.39 19.87 6.71
N GLY A 16 6.13 20.18 6.97
CA GLY A 16 5.69 20.42 8.33
C GLY A 16 4.31 21.02 8.44
N TYR A 17 3.97 21.43 9.66
CA TYR A 17 2.69 22.03 10.01
C TYR A 17 2.80 23.55 10.04
N VAL A 18 1.88 24.24 9.37
CA VAL A 18 1.78 25.70 9.44
C VAL A 18 1.51 26.13 10.88
N THR A 19 2.32 27.02 11.44
CA THR A 19 2.17 27.50 12.84
C THR A 19 1.53 28.87 12.95
N ALA A 20 1.81 29.76 12.00
CA ALA A 20 1.18 31.07 11.91
C ALA A 20 1.30 31.62 10.50
N TYR A 21 0.30 32.37 10.02
CA TYR A 21 0.40 33.14 8.78
C TYR A 21 0.42 34.64 9.11
N GLU A 22 1.38 35.37 8.54
CA GLU A 22 1.56 36.82 8.70
C GLU A 22 1.34 37.54 7.36
N PRO A 23 0.09 37.84 6.96
CA PRO A 23 -0.22 38.40 5.64
C PRO A 23 0.51 39.71 5.35
N ALA A 24 0.65 40.58 6.36
CA ALA A 24 1.32 41.88 6.22
C ALA A 24 2.81 41.77 5.86
N HIS A 25 3.43 40.63 6.16
CA HIS A 25 4.83 40.35 5.90
C HIS A 25 5.04 39.30 4.80
N GLN A 26 3.95 38.83 4.17
CA GLN A 26 3.95 37.77 3.16
C GLN A 26 4.83 36.58 3.58
N ARG A 27 4.60 36.07 4.80
CA ARG A 27 5.36 34.94 5.34
C ARG A 27 4.50 34.09 6.25
N PHE A 28 4.92 32.85 6.48
CA PHE A 28 4.31 31.96 7.45
C PHE A 28 5.36 31.18 8.25
N GLY A 29 4.99 30.75 9.45
CA GLY A 29 5.77 29.83 10.28
C GLY A 29 5.45 28.38 9.91
N LEU A 30 6.48 27.54 9.90
CA LEU A 30 6.38 26.10 9.60
C LEU A 30 7.15 25.31 10.64
N ARG A 31 6.48 24.36 11.30
CA ARG A 31 7.10 23.43 12.24
C ARG A 31 7.24 22.05 11.62
N THR A 32 8.47 21.59 11.49
CA THR A 32 8.81 20.22 11.06
C THR A 32 8.39 19.18 12.10
N THR A 33 8.36 17.90 11.71
CA THR A 33 7.94 16.78 12.59
C THR A 33 8.79 16.68 13.85
N ASP A 34 10.08 17.00 13.80
CA ASP A 34 10.98 17.01 14.96
C ASP A 34 10.90 18.29 15.81
N GLY A 35 10.00 19.21 15.46
CA GLY A 35 9.73 20.42 16.23
C GLY A 35 10.56 21.65 15.86
N ARG A 36 11.48 21.57 14.88
CA ARG A 36 12.19 22.77 14.40
C ARG A 36 11.21 23.71 13.69
N GLU A 37 11.32 25.00 14.01
CA GLU A 37 10.49 26.08 13.46
C GLU A 37 11.27 26.85 12.39
N PHE A 38 10.58 27.15 11.28
CA PHE A 38 11.12 27.87 10.14
C PHE A 38 10.19 29.01 9.73
N THR A 39 10.76 30.10 9.22
CA THR A 39 10.00 31.21 8.63
C THR A 39 10.13 31.16 7.12
N ILE A 40 8.99 30.99 6.43
CA ILE A 40 8.91 30.85 4.98
C ILE A 40 8.38 32.16 4.39
N HIS A 41 9.13 32.76 3.47
CA HIS A 41 8.76 33.99 2.78
C HIS A 41 8.11 33.70 1.42
N LEU A 42 7.06 34.47 1.10
CA LEU A 42 6.32 34.44 -0.16
C LEU A 42 6.69 35.72 -0.95
N ASP A 43 7.49 35.60 -2.00
CA ASP A 43 8.05 36.76 -2.74
C ASP A 43 7.35 37.01 -4.10
N GLY A 44 6.15 36.47 -4.28
CA GLY A 44 5.30 36.69 -5.46
C GLY A 44 5.57 35.78 -6.67
N LEU A 45 6.65 34.99 -6.65
CA LEU A 45 6.94 33.94 -7.65
C LEU A 45 6.70 32.55 -7.03
N LEU A 46 5.44 32.29 -6.70
CA LEU A 46 4.98 31.12 -5.97
C LEU A 46 3.94 30.36 -6.79
N GLY A 47 4.21 29.09 -7.06
CA GLY A 47 3.18 28.13 -7.43
C GLY A 47 2.65 27.41 -6.20
N SER A 48 1.40 26.96 -6.23
CA SER A 48 0.96 25.95 -5.27
C SER A 48 -0.03 24.97 -5.90
N GLN A 49 -0.11 23.78 -5.33
CA GLN A 49 -1.00 22.73 -5.80
C GLN A 49 -1.50 21.87 -4.65
N VAL A 50 -2.63 21.21 -4.85
CA VAL A 50 -3.05 20.06 -4.04
C VAL A 50 -2.49 18.77 -4.65
N VAL A 51 -2.11 17.81 -3.80
CA VAL A 51 -1.72 16.47 -4.24
C VAL A 51 -2.84 15.87 -5.09
N ARG A 52 -2.45 15.24 -6.20
CA ARG A 52 -3.36 14.61 -7.15
C ARG A 52 -2.99 13.15 -7.36
N ASN A 53 -3.94 12.36 -7.80
CA ASN A 53 -3.72 10.95 -8.12
C ASN A 53 -3.17 10.78 -9.55
N LEU A 54 -2.81 9.55 -9.91
CA LEU A 54 -2.55 9.20 -11.31
C LEU A 54 -3.80 9.44 -12.18
N ALA A 55 -3.59 9.78 -13.45
CA ALA A 55 -4.63 10.18 -14.41
C ALA A 55 -5.43 11.46 -14.07
N GLU A 56 -5.17 12.12 -12.94
CA GLU A 56 -5.78 13.41 -12.61
C GLU A 56 -5.04 14.61 -13.21
N GLY A 57 -5.80 15.62 -13.62
CA GLY A 57 -5.28 16.92 -14.06
C GLY A 57 -4.53 17.68 -12.96
N HIS A 58 -3.72 18.66 -13.34
CA HIS A 58 -2.98 19.47 -12.37
C HIS A 58 -3.96 20.28 -11.52
N ARG A 59 -3.84 20.18 -10.19
CA ARG A 59 -4.73 20.86 -9.22
C ARG A 59 -4.08 22.14 -8.72
N ASP A 60 -4.01 23.15 -9.59
CA ASP A 60 -3.43 24.46 -9.26
C ASP A 60 -4.23 25.17 -8.15
N THR A 61 -3.51 25.68 -7.17
CA THR A 61 -4.07 26.46 -6.07
C THR A 61 -3.38 27.80 -5.88
N SER A 62 -2.60 28.25 -6.86
CA SER A 62 -1.77 29.46 -6.77
C SER A 62 -2.58 30.69 -6.34
N GLU A 63 -3.79 30.88 -6.88
CA GLU A 63 -4.70 31.99 -6.50
C GLU A 63 -5.26 31.87 -5.07
N ALA A 64 -5.44 30.64 -4.57
CA ALA A 64 -6.01 30.35 -3.25
C ALA A 64 -4.94 30.10 -2.16
N THR A 65 -3.65 30.12 -2.51
CA THR A 65 -2.53 29.75 -1.62
C THR A 65 -2.64 30.40 -0.23
N LEU A 66 -2.99 31.69 -0.17
CA LEU A 66 -3.05 32.43 1.10
C LEU A 66 -4.17 31.93 2.01
N ASP A 67 -5.33 31.58 1.44
CA ASP A 67 -6.46 31.02 2.17
C ASP A 67 -6.16 29.57 2.62
N MET A 68 -5.27 28.90 1.90
CA MET A 68 -4.86 27.53 2.19
C MET A 68 -3.83 27.40 3.30
N LEU A 69 -3.07 28.46 3.62
CA LEU A 69 -2.08 28.52 4.70
C LEU A 69 -2.74 28.65 6.09
N ALA A 70 -3.55 27.66 6.45
CA ALA A 70 -4.23 27.57 7.74
C ALA A 70 -3.35 26.87 8.80
N GLU A 71 -3.39 27.37 10.04
CA GLU A 71 -2.66 26.78 11.17
C GLU A 71 -3.02 25.29 11.37
N GLY A 72 -1.98 24.48 11.56
CA GLY A 72 -2.07 23.04 11.76
C GLY A 72 -2.21 22.21 10.49
N ARG A 73 -2.19 22.82 9.30
CA ARG A 73 -2.18 22.10 8.02
C ARG A 73 -0.77 21.61 7.68
N TYR A 74 -0.64 20.38 7.21
CA TYR A 74 0.63 19.83 6.75
C TYR A 74 0.91 20.26 5.31
N VAL A 75 2.13 20.70 5.02
CA VAL A 75 2.53 21.21 3.70
C VAL A 75 3.97 20.79 3.35
N PHE A 76 4.23 20.68 2.05
CA PHE A 76 5.58 20.65 1.51
C PHE A 76 5.90 22.00 0.87
N VAL A 77 7.04 22.59 1.22
CA VAL A 77 7.54 23.82 0.62
C VAL A 77 8.84 23.49 -0.09
N TYR A 78 8.90 23.72 -1.40
CA TYR A 78 10.15 23.74 -2.16
C TYR A 78 10.54 25.19 -2.43
N GLY A 79 11.79 25.54 -2.14
CA GLY A 79 12.23 26.93 -2.17
C GLY A 79 13.73 27.13 -2.26
N ILE A 80 14.16 28.39 -2.18
CA ILE A 80 15.55 28.79 -2.15
C ILE A 80 15.94 29.16 -0.72
N PHE A 81 17.01 28.57 -0.23
CA PHE A 81 17.59 28.82 1.07
C PHE A 81 18.76 29.79 0.89
N TYR A 82 18.69 30.94 1.57
CA TYR A 82 19.76 31.92 1.67
C TYR A 82 20.28 31.91 3.10
N GLU A 83 21.53 31.50 3.30
CA GLU A 83 22.17 31.49 4.62
C GLU A 83 23.37 32.45 4.62
N TRP A 84 23.52 33.21 5.71
CA TRP A 84 24.65 34.11 5.95
C TRP A 84 25.03 34.12 7.44
N ASP A 85 26.17 34.75 7.76
CA ASP A 85 26.60 34.89 9.16
C ASP A 85 25.55 35.67 9.98
N GLY A 86 24.85 34.97 10.86
CA GLY A 86 23.84 35.54 11.75
C GLY A 86 22.40 35.53 11.22
N GLY A 87 22.11 34.84 10.10
CA GLY A 87 20.73 34.70 9.65
C GLY A 87 20.51 33.74 8.48
N ALA A 88 19.25 33.39 8.26
CA ALA A 88 18.80 32.63 7.10
C ALA A 88 17.46 33.18 6.60
N ARG A 89 17.18 32.97 5.32
CA ARG A 89 15.91 33.31 4.67
C ARG A 89 15.52 32.20 3.71
N ILE A 90 14.28 31.74 3.80
CA ILE A 90 13.73 30.72 2.91
C ILE A 90 12.65 31.39 2.06
N GLU A 91 12.81 31.33 0.74
CA GLU A 91 11.84 31.85 -0.22
C GLU A 91 11.13 30.69 -0.92
N ALA A 92 9.83 30.56 -0.72
CA ALA A 92 9.04 29.51 -1.32
C ALA A 92 8.90 29.73 -2.83
N ARG A 93 9.05 28.65 -3.61
CA ARG A 93 8.82 28.60 -5.06
C ARG A 93 7.63 27.73 -5.40
N ASN A 94 7.43 26.65 -4.66
CA ASN A 94 6.27 25.78 -4.78
C ASN A 94 5.78 25.30 -3.41
N ILE A 95 4.47 25.26 -3.21
CA ILE A 95 3.83 24.65 -2.04
C ILE A 95 2.92 23.53 -2.50
N THR A 96 3.12 22.32 -1.99
CA THR A 96 2.24 21.17 -2.24
C THR A 96 1.45 20.85 -0.98
N PHE A 97 0.12 20.87 -1.11
CA PHE A 97 -0.83 20.58 -0.04
C PHE A 97 -1.35 19.15 -0.18
N PRO A 98 -1.08 18.25 0.78
CA PRO A 98 -1.67 16.89 0.79
C PRO A 98 -3.14 16.88 1.21
N GLU A 99 -3.59 17.99 1.77
CA GLU A 99 -4.96 18.22 2.24
C GLU A 99 -5.68 19.12 1.24
N GLU A 100 -7.01 19.03 1.10
CA GLU A 100 -7.80 20.06 0.41
C GLU A 100 -8.10 21.25 1.32
N HIS A 101 -8.42 20.92 2.58
CA HIS A 101 -8.58 21.83 3.70
C HIS A 101 -8.12 21.10 4.98
N ARG A 102 -7.94 21.84 6.08
CA ARG A 102 -7.34 21.28 7.29
C ARG A 102 -8.03 19.99 7.76
N GLY A 103 -7.27 18.90 7.81
CA GLY A 103 -7.69 17.57 8.25
C GLY A 103 -8.23 16.65 7.15
N ALA A 104 -8.51 17.18 5.96
CA ALA A 104 -9.08 16.46 4.82
C ALA A 104 -7.98 16.06 3.83
N TYR A 105 -7.30 14.95 4.11
CA TYR A 105 -6.22 14.41 3.26
C TYR A 105 -6.81 13.73 2.03
N VAL A 106 -6.32 14.08 0.84
CA VAL A 106 -6.89 13.57 -0.42
C VAL A 106 -6.85 12.05 -0.53
N PHE A 107 -5.83 11.42 0.06
CA PHE A 107 -5.62 9.97 0.04
C PHE A 107 -6.37 9.21 1.16
N GLU A 108 -7.15 9.91 2.00
CA GLU A 108 -8.15 9.29 2.88
C GLU A 108 -9.51 9.14 2.17
N ASP A 109 -9.61 9.54 0.90
CA ASP A 109 -10.71 9.15 0.05
C ASP A 109 -10.77 7.62 -0.13
N PRO A 110 -11.93 6.96 0.10
CA PRO A 110 -12.07 5.51 0.00
C PRO A 110 -11.69 4.90 -1.34
N ASN A 111 -11.77 5.70 -2.40
CA ASN A 111 -11.48 5.27 -3.76
C ASN A 111 -10.08 5.71 -4.23
N TRP A 112 -9.35 6.54 -3.47
CA TRP A 112 -8.03 7.04 -3.87
C TRP A 112 -7.07 5.91 -4.26
N TRP A 113 -6.91 4.95 -3.35
CA TRP A 113 -6.00 3.83 -3.55
C TRP A 113 -6.54 2.81 -4.56
N VAL A 114 -7.86 2.67 -4.70
CA VAL A 114 -8.49 1.81 -5.72
C VAL A 114 -8.22 2.35 -7.12
N GLN A 115 -8.38 3.67 -7.32
CA GLN A 115 -8.08 4.34 -8.58
C GLN A 115 -6.58 4.30 -8.89
N GLN A 116 -5.74 4.54 -7.88
CA GLN A 116 -4.29 4.45 -8.06
C GLN A 116 -3.85 3.04 -8.46
N ALA A 117 -4.42 1.99 -7.85
CA ALA A 117 -4.15 0.61 -8.23
C ALA A 117 -4.50 0.33 -9.69
N ARG A 118 -5.67 0.81 -10.16
CA ARG A 118 -6.08 0.69 -11.56
C ARG A 118 -5.04 1.30 -12.50
N GLU A 119 -4.64 2.55 -12.25
CA GLU A 119 -3.71 3.27 -13.13
C GLU A 119 -2.31 2.64 -13.15
N ILE A 120 -1.83 2.15 -12.02
CA ILE A 120 -0.53 1.44 -11.94
C ILE A 120 -0.62 0.10 -12.67
N ALA A 121 -1.69 -0.67 -12.47
CA ALA A 121 -1.88 -1.95 -13.16
C ALA A 121 -1.97 -1.75 -14.69
N ASP A 122 -2.72 -0.73 -15.14
CA ASP A 122 -2.83 -0.39 -16.56
C ASP A 122 -1.49 0.07 -17.14
N PHE A 123 -0.66 0.81 -16.39
CA PHE A 123 0.70 1.13 -16.81
C PHE A 123 1.52 -0.13 -17.12
N TYR A 124 1.49 -1.14 -16.24
CA TYR A 124 2.22 -2.38 -16.47
C TYR A 124 1.63 -3.24 -17.59
N LEU A 125 0.30 -3.32 -17.72
CA LEU A 125 -0.34 -4.02 -18.83
C LEU A 125 0.04 -3.40 -20.17
N ARG A 126 -0.07 -2.06 -20.30
CA ARG A 126 0.35 -1.35 -21.53
C ARG A 126 1.82 -1.60 -21.86
N GLY A 127 2.68 -1.63 -20.83
CA GLY A 127 4.11 -1.80 -21.04
C GLY A 127 4.57 -3.21 -21.36
N GLN A 128 3.89 -4.22 -20.82
CA GLN A 128 4.22 -5.63 -21.08
C GLN A 128 3.46 -6.21 -22.29
N PHE A 129 2.22 -5.76 -22.51
CA PHE A 129 1.26 -6.34 -23.44
C PHE A 129 0.47 -5.25 -24.21
N PRO A 130 1.14 -4.45 -25.06
CA PRO A 130 0.53 -3.29 -25.72
C PRO A 130 -0.57 -3.63 -26.75
N ASP A 131 -0.73 -4.91 -27.11
CA ASP A 131 -1.77 -5.43 -28.01
C ASP A 131 -2.96 -6.06 -27.26
N ASP A 132 -3.03 -5.90 -25.93
CA ASP A 132 -4.03 -6.51 -25.04
C ASP A 132 -4.07 -8.05 -25.11
N VAL A 133 -2.97 -8.67 -25.56
CA VAL A 133 -2.77 -10.12 -25.53
C VAL A 133 -1.74 -10.45 -24.47
N TYR A 134 -2.19 -11.02 -23.35
CA TYR A 134 -1.35 -11.36 -22.18
C TYR A 134 -0.49 -12.62 -22.39
N ASP A 135 0.34 -12.63 -23.44
CA ASP A 135 1.31 -13.69 -23.71
C ASP A 135 2.63 -13.42 -22.98
N TRP A 136 2.79 -14.04 -21.82
CA TRP A 136 3.94 -13.87 -20.94
C TRP A 136 5.28 -14.32 -21.53
N ARG A 137 5.30 -15.00 -22.68
CA ARG A 137 6.52 -15.22 -23.47
C ARG A 137 7.14 -13.91 -23.95
N ARG A 138 6.34 -12.84 -24.05
CA ARG A 138 6.76 -11.49 -24.43
C ARG A 138 7.12 -10.60 -23.24
N PHE A 139 6.86 -11.05 -22.00
CA PHE A 139 7.21 -10.30 -20.80
C PHE A 139 8.70 -9.92 -20.80
N ARG A 140 9.02 -8.73 -20.26
CA ARG A 140 10.38 -8.27 -20.03
C ARG A 140 10.56 -7.79 -18.60
N THR A 141 11.62 -8.28 -17.95
CA THR A 141 12.02 -7.81 -16.63
C THR A 141 12.28 -6.30 -16.61
N HIS A 142 12.82 -5.75 -17.71
CA HIS A 142 13.17 -4.33 -17.80
C HIS A 142 12.14 -3.52 -18.59
N LEU A 143 11.55 -2.50 -17.95
CA LEU A 143 10.73 -1.47 -18.60
C LEU A 143 11.35 -0.09 -18.43
N THR A 144 11.35 0.70 -19.50
CA THR A 144 11.79 2.09 -19.50
C THR A 144 10.92 2.97 -18.60
N LEU A 145 11.32 4.24 -18.44
CA LEU A 145 10.54 5.22 -17.67
C LEU A 145 9.12 5.40 -18.23
N SER A 146 8.97 5.37 -19.56
CA SER A 146 7.68 5.49 -20.25
C SER A 146 6.93 4.16 -20.37
N GLY A 147 7.35 3.12 -19.62
CA GLY A 147 6.68 1.83 -19.61
C GLY A 147 6.79 1.09 -20.93
N THR A 148 7.92 1.14 -21.62
CA THR A 148 8.17 0.34 -22.84
C THR A 148 9.30 -0.65 -22.63
N HIS A 149 9.35 -1.71 -23.42
CA HIS A 149 10.49 -2.63 -23.41
C HIS A 149 11.78 -1.88 -23.76
N VAL A 150 12.86 -2.18 -23.04
CA VAL A 150 14.19 -1.69 -23.41
C VAL A 150 14.59 -2.24 -24.79
N PRO A 151 15.30 -1.47 -25.65
CA PRO A 151 15.74 -1.98 -26.94
C PRO A 151 16.59 -3.24 -26.79
N GLU A 152 16.17 -4.31 -27.44
CA GLU A 152 16.94 -5.56 -27.55
C GLU A 152 17.88 -5.49 -28.76
N PHE A 153 19.13 -5.90 -28.58
CA PHE A 153 20.09 -5.99 -29.67
C PHE A 153 20.18 -7.43 -30.20
N ALA A 154 20.48 -7.57 -31.49
CA ALA A 154 20.62 -8.89 -32.11
C ALA A 154 21.72 -9.71 -31.41
N GLY A 155 21.35 -10.88 -30.88
CA GLY A 155 22.25 -11.76 -30.12
C GLY A 155 22.29 -11.51 -28.60
N GLN A 156 21.46 -10.61 -28.07
CA GLN A 156 21.26 -10.43 -26.64
C GLN A 156 20.33 -11.51 -26.08
N ASP A 157 20.75 -12.20 -25.03
CA ASP A 157 19.88 -13.08 -24.25
C ASP A 157 18.95 -12.22 -23.39
N VAL A 158 17.63 -12.47 -23.50
CA VAL A 158 16.63 -11.80 -22.67
C VAL A 158 16.29 -12.69 -21.49
N ARG A 159 16.67 -12.28 -20.29
CA ARG A 159 16.28 -12.95 -19.06
C ARG A 159 14.86 -12.54 -18.65
N GLN A 160 14.02 -13.54 -18.39
CA GLN A 160 12.80 -13.41 -17.62
C GLN A 160 13.00 -14.04 -16.24
N GLU A 161 12.71 -13.30 -15.18
CA GLU A 161 12.95 -13.72 -13.81
C GLU A 161 11.64 -14.16 -13.15
N THR A 162 11.67 -15.31 -12.47
CA THR A 162 10.47 -15.95 -11.91
C THR A 162 9.82 -15.10 -10.83
N ASP A 163 10.61 -14.57 -9.90
CA ASP A 163 10.15 -13.72 -8.81
C ASP A 163 9.55 -12.41 -9.33
N THR A 164 10.15 -11.81 -10.35
CA THR A 164 9.67 -10.59 -10.99
C THR A 164 8.34 -10.82 -11.72
N ILE A 165 8.19 -11.93 -12.45
CA ILE A 165 6.91 -12.32 -13.06
C ILE A 165 5.85 -12.53 -11.98
N SER A 166 6.17 -13.30 -10.94
CA SER A 166 5.23 -13.59 -9.84
C SER A 166 4.79 -12.33 -9.10
N ARG A 167 5.70 -11.37 -8.91
CA ARG A 167 5.41 -10.04 -8.36
C ARG A 167 4.43 -9.23 -9.20
N LEU A 168 4.57 -9.25 -10.53
CA LEU A 168 3.61 -8.59 -11.39
C LEU A 168 2.25 -9.31 -11.37
N VAL A 169 2.25 -10.65 -11.39
CA VAL A 169 1.02 -11.45 -11.24
C VAL A 169 0.30 -11.09 -9.94
N TYR A 170 1.02 -10.96 -8.82
CA TYR A 170 0.44 -10.53 -7.54
C TYR A 170 -0.23 -9.16 -7.67
N GLY A 171 0.47 -8.19 -8.28
CA GLY A 171 -0.06 -6.85 -8.48
C GLY A 171 -1.34 -6.85 -9.31
N LEU A 172 -1.36 -7.58 -10.42
CA LEU A 172 -2.52 -7.68 -11.32
C LEU A 172 -3.70 -8.41 -10.65
N ALA A 173 -3.45 -9.50 -9.94
CA ALA A 173 -4.48 -10.19 -9.16
C ALA A 173 -5.08 -9.26 -8.10
N THR A 174 -4.23 -8.48 -7.42
CA THR A 174 -4.64 -7.50 -6.42
C THR A 174 -5.44 -6.34 -7.02
N ALA A 175 -5.07 -5.87 -8.22
CA ALA A 175 -5.86 -4.88 -8.95
C ALA A 175 -7.27 -5.41 -9.27
N PHE A 176 -7.39 -6.66 -9.76
CA PHE A 176 -8.71 -7.29 -9.93
C PHE A 176 -9.49 -7.36 -8.61
N LEU A 177 -8.84 -7.77 -7.52
CA LEU A 177 -9.49 -7.90 -6.21
C LEU A 177 -10.11 -6.58 -5.75
N LEU A 178 -9.46 -5.44 -6.04
CA LEU A 178 -9.95 -4.09 -5.74
C LEU A 178 -10.99 -3.55 -6.72
N THR A 179 -10.83 -3.81 -8.02
CA THR A 179 -11.62 -3.10 -9.06
C THR A 179 -12.68 -3.96 -9.74
N GLY A 180 -12.54 -5.29 -9.69
CA GLY A 180 -13.39 -6.24 -10.39
C GLY A 180 -13.20 -6.26 -11.91
N GLU A 181 -12.14 -5.64 -12.44
CA GLU A 181 -11.92 -5.52 -13.89
C GLU A 181 -11.22 -6.75 -14.48
N ASP A 182 -11.95 -7.50 -15.31
CA ASP A 182 -11.57 -8.83 -15.84
C ASP A 182 -10.17 -8.86 -16.48
N ARG A 183 -9.75 -7.79 -17.15
CA ARG A 183 -8.44 -7.70 -17.82
C ARG A 183 -7.26 -7.96 -16.87
N PHE A 184 -7.37 -7.52 -15.62
CA PHE A 184 -6.33 -7.72 -14.62
C PHE A 184 -6.26 -9.19 -14.19
N LEU A 185 -7.41 -9.84 -14.03
CA LEU A 185 -7.46 -11.27 -13.70
C LEU A 185 -6.99 -12.15 -14.86
N GLU A 186 -7.39 -11.83 -16.09
CA GLU A 186 -6.95 -12.57 -17.28
C GLU A 186 -5.42 -12.55 -17.42
N ALA A 187 -4.79 -11.39 -17.17
CA ALA A 187 -3.34 -11.27 -17.15
C ALA A 187 -2.70 -12.03 -15.97
N ALA A 188 -3.29 -11.99 -14.77
CA ALA A 188 -2.79 -12.72 -13.60
C ALA A 188 -2.91 -14.25 -13.76
N GLU A 189 -4.03 -14.76 -14.27
CA GLU A 189 -4.24 -16.20 -14.51
C GLU A 189 -3.28 -16.73 -15.59
N SER A 190 -3.13 -16.00 -16.71
CA SER A 190 -2.19 -16.38 -17.76
C SER A 190 -0.73 -16.33 -17.29
N GLY A 191 -0.38 -15.39 -16.42
CA GLY A 191 0.97 -15.31 -15.83
C GLY A 191 1.23 -16.42 -14.82
N THR A 192 0.23 -16.77 -14.02
CA THR A 192 0.29 -17.94 -13.14
C THR A 192 0.46 -19.23 -13.93
N GLU A 193 -0.29 -19.41 -15.01
CA GLU A 193 -0.11 -20.59 -15.87
C GLU A 193 1.27 -20.59 -16.53
N TYR A 194 1.77 -19.44 -16.99
CA TYR A 194 3.13 -19.32 -17.54
C TYR A 194 4.20 -19.75 -16.52
N LEU A 195 4.11 -19.26 -15.27
CA LEU A 195 5.00 -19.68 -14.19
C LEU A 195 4.98 -21.21 -14.00
N ARG A 196 3.78 -21.80 -13.95
CA ARG A 196 3.59 -23.25 -13.75
C ARG A 196 4.11 -24.09 -14.93
N GLU A 197 3.89 -23.65 -16.16
CA GLU A 197 4.35 -24.36 -17.36
C GLU A 197 5.88 -24.26 -17.55
N HIS A 198 6.45 -23.09 -17.26
CA HIS A 198 7.80 -22.76 -17.69
C HIS A 198 8.84 -22.72 -16.55
N MET A 199 8.48 -22.23 -15.37
CA MET A 199 9.42 -21.98 -14.26
C MET A 199 9.34 -23.00 -13.13
N GLN A 200 8.17 -23.61 -12.93
CA GLN A 200 7.95 -24.63 -11.91
C GLN A 200 8.67 -25.95 -12.25
N VAL A 201 9.18 -26.62 -11.23
CA VAL A 201 9.55 -28.03 -11.28
C VAL A 201 8.84 -28.79 -10.16
N ALA A 202 7.99 -29.74 -10.54
CA ALA A 202 7.37 -30.68 -9.63
C ALA A 202 8.22 -31.95 -9.54
N ASP A 203 8.80 -32.23 -8.38
CA ASP A 203 9.44 -33.52 -8.10
C ASP A 203 8.45 -34.42 -7.38
N ASP A 204 7.80 -35.31 -8.12
CA ASP A 204 6.80 -36.23 -7.58
C ASP A 204 7.39 -37.34 -6.70
N ARG A 205 8.70 -37.61 -6.81
CA ARG A 205 9.36 -38.61 -5.96
C ARG A 205 9.58 -38.06 -4.56
N GLU A 206 10.01 -36.81 -4.49
CA GLU A 206 10.23 -36.11 -3.24
C GLU A 206 8.93 -35.48 -2.70
N GLY A 207 7.92 -35.25 -3.54
CA GLY A 207 6.68 -34.58 -3.15
C GLY A 207 6.86 -33.08 -2.95
N ILE A 208 7.88 -32.48 -3.57
CA ILE A 208 8.19 -31.04 -3.47
C ILE A 208 7.94 -30.33 -4.80
N VAL A 209 7.84 -29.00 -4.72
CA VAL A 209 7.93 -28.09 -5.86
C VAL A 209 9.04 -27.08 -5.56
N TYR A 210 9.86 -26.81 -6.56
CA TYR A 210 10.79 -25.70 -6.55
C TYR A 210 10.70 -24.93 -7.87
N TRP A 211 11.19 -23.71 -7.87
CA TRP A 211 11.06 -22.77 -8.97
C TRP A 211 12.45 -22.41 -9.49
N TYR A 212 12.61 -22.45 -10.81
CA TYR A 212 13.83 -21.95 -11.44
C TYR A 212 13.94 -20.44 -11.27
N HIS A 213 15.17 -19.94 -11.16
CA HIS A 213 15.45 -18.51 -11.10
C HIS A 213 14.85 -17.75 -12.31
N GLY A 214 14.96 -18.33 -13.51
CA GLY A 214 14.38 -17.70 -14.69
C GLY A 214 14.55 -18.49 -15.98
N ILE A 215 14.28 -17.81 -17.09
CA ILE A 215 14.48 -18.31 -18.45
C ILE A 215 15.21 -17.26 -19.28
N ASP A 216 16.25 -17.70 -19.99
CA ASP A 216 16.84 -16.94 -21.08
C ASP A 216 16.08 -17.22 -22.38
N ILE A 217 15.65 -16.16 -23.04
CA ILE A 217 15.01 -16.19 -24.35
C ILE A 217 16.00 -15.68 -25.39
N THR A 218 16.21 -16.48 -26.42
CA THR A 218 17.09 -16.17 -27.55
C THR A 218 16.34 -16.39 -28.87
N GLN A 219 16.91 -15.96 -30.00
CA GLN A 219 16.36 -16.30 -31.32
C GLN A 219 16.33 -17.82 -31.58
N ALA A 220 17.18 -18.60 -30.92
CA ALA A 220 17.28 -20.04 -31.10
C ALA A 220 16.32 -20.84 -30.20
N GLY A 221 15.70 -20.19 -29.20
CA GLY A 221 14.79 -20.83 -28.26
C GLY A 221 14.95 -20.34 -26.82
N GLN A 222 14.45 -21.14 -25.88
CA GLN A 222 14.44 -20.84 -24.44
C GLN A 222 15.41 -21.76 -23.69
N ARG A 223 16.15 -21.21 -22.72
CA ARG A 223 16.98 -21.96 -21.78
C ARG A 223 16.53 -21.66 -20.35
N LYS A 224 16.17 -22.71 -19.61
CA LYS A 224 15.85 -22.60 -18.19
C LYS A 224 17.12 -22.38 -17.37
N VAL A 225 17.06 -21.46 -16.40
CA VAL A 225 18.17 -21.08 -15.51
C VAL A 225 17.79 -21.50 -14.11
N PHE A 226 18.45 -22.55 -13.60
CA PHE A 226 18.09 -23.19 -12.35
C PHE A 226 18.50 -22.35 -11.13
N ALA A 227 19.80 -22.11 -10.97
CA ALA A 227 20.36 -21.36 -9.86
C ALA A 227 20.23 -19.84 -10.08
N SER A 228 20.29 -19.08 -9.00
CA SER A 228 20.21 -17.62 -9.06
C SER A 228 21.42 -17.02 -9.77
N GLU A 229 21.16 -16.01 -10.61
CA GLU A 229 22.19 -15.16 -11.22
C GLU A 229 22.26 -13.79 -10.54
N PHE A 230 21.56 -13.58 -9.42
CA PHE A 230 21.65 -12.35 -8.64
C PHE A 230 22.95 -12.31 -7.84
N GLY A 231 23.59 -11.14 -7.76
CA GLY A 231 24.92 -11.03 -7.15
C GLY A 231 25.00 -11.48 -5.68
N ASP A 232 23.92 -11.28 -4.93
CA ASP A 232 23.82 -11.66 -3.51
C ASP A 232 23.59 -13.17 -3.32
N ASP A 233 22.97 -13.81 -4.31
CA ASP A 233 22.44 -15.18 -4.25
C ASP A 233 23.09 -16.13 -5.28
N PHE A 234 24.11 -15.63 -5.99
CA PHE A 234 24.71 -16.23 -7.18
C PHE A 234 25.08 -17.70 -6.98
N ASP A 235 24.74 -18.54 -7.97
CA ASP A 235 24.99 -20.00 -7.99
C ASP A 235 24.34 -20.76 -6.81
N ALA A 236 23.29 -20.22 -6.19
CA ALA A 236 22.51 -20.88 -5.14
C ALA A 236 21.01 -20.97 -5.48
N ILE A 237 20.26 -21.72 -4.67
CA ILE A 237 18.80 -21.61 -4.59
C ILE A 237 18.48 -20.76 -3.35
N PRO A 238 18.26 -19.44 -3.50
CA PRO A 238 17.86 -18.59 -2.38
C PRO A 238 16.41 -18.86 -2.00
N MET A 239 16.15 -18.94 -0.70
CA MET A 239 14.79 -19.12 -0.17
C MET A 239 13.88 -17.96 -0.57
N TYR A 240 14.43 -16.75 -0.62
CA TYR A 240 13.73 -15.53 -1.01
C TYR A 240 13.09 -15.63 -2.40
N GLU A 241 13.80 -16.14 -3.41
CA GLU A 241 13.22 -16.30 -4.76
C GLU A 241 12.08 -17.32 -4.74
N GLN A 242 12.21 -18.40 -3.96
CA GLN A 242 11.16 -19.41 -3.83
C GLN A 242 9.91 -18.87 -3.10
N ILE A 243 10.11 -18.03 -2.08
CA ILE A 243 9.03 -17.32 -1.37
C ILE A 243 8.29 -16.40 -2.34
N TYR A 244 9.02 -15.57 -3.10
CA TYR A 244 8.41 -14.64 -4.04
C TYR A 244 7.86 -15.31 -5.30
N ALA A 245 8.34 -16.49 -5.68
CA ALA A 245 7.70 -17.30 -6.72
C ALA A 245 6.25 -17.65 -6.37
N LEU A 246 5.92 -17.81 -5.07
CA LEU A 246 4.55 -18.08 -4.60
C LEU A 246 3.64 -16.85 -4.52
N ALA A 247 4.17 -15.62 -4.58
CA ALA A 247 3.39 -14.42 -4.30
C ALA A 247 2.19 -14.27 -5.27
N GLY A 248 2.47 -14.23 -6.58
CA GLY A 248 1.46 -14.11 -7.62
C GLY A 248 0.47 -15.27 -7.68
N PRO A 249 0.95 -16.53 -7.73
CA PRO A 249 0.07 -17.70 -7.69
C PRO A 249 -0.85 -17.68 -6.47
N THR A 250 -0.35 -17.39 -5.27
CA THR A 250 -1.18 -17.41 -4.06
C THR A 250 -2.27 -16.34 -4.07
N GLN A 251 -1.97 -15.14 -4.55
CA GLN A 251 -2.98 -14.09 -4.69
C GLN A 251 -4.01 -14.44 -5.78
N THR A 252 -3.59 -15.11 -6.86
CA THR A 252 -4.50 -15.66 -7.87
C THR A 252 -5.39 -16.76 -7.27
N TYR A 253 -4.85 -17.62 -6.42
CA TYR A 253 -5.61 -18.65 -5.70
C TYR A 253 -6.65 -18.06 -4.77
N ARG A 254 -6.35 -16.96 -4.04
CA ARG A 254 -7.35 -16.25 -3.22
C ARG A 254 -8.60 -15.85 -4.03
N ILE A 255 -8.41 -15.50 -5.30
CA ILE A 255 -9.49 -15.03 -6.19
C ILE A 255 -10.25 -16.19 -6.83
N THR A 256 -9.53 -17.23 -7.29
CA THR A 256 -10.07 -18.26 -8.19
C THR A 256 -10.29 -19.61 -7.52
N GLY A 257 -9.60 -19.87 -6.41
CA GLY A 257 -9.58 -21.16 -5.73
C GLY A 257 -8.95 -22.30 -6.55
N ASP A 258 -8.15 -22.01 -7.58
CA ASP A 258 -7.57 -23.06 -8.44
C ASP A 258 -6.78 -24.10 -7.61
N PRO A 259 -7.25 -25.37 -7.52
CA PRO A 259 -6.64 -26.38 -6.66
C PRO A 259 -5.23 -26.76 -7.10
N ARG A 260 -4.86 -26.47 -8.36
CA ARG A 260 -3.51 -26.70 -8.86
C ARG A 260 -2.51 -25.76 -8.17
N ILE A 261 -2.90 -24.51 -7.95
CA ILE A 261 -2.09 -23.53 -7.23
C ILE A 261 -1.96 -23.92 -5.75
N ALA A 262 -3.04 -24.39 -5.13
CA ALA A 262 -2.99 -24.88 -3.75
C ALA A 262 -1.97 -26.03 -3.58
N ALA A 263 -1.93 -26.96 -4.54
CA ALA A 263 -0.93 -28.03 -4.55
C ALA A 263 0.50 -27.49 -4.72
N ASP A 264 0.70 -26.45 -5.53
CA ASP A 264 2.01 -25.83 -5.71
C ASP A 264 2.49 -25.13 -4.43
N ILE A 265 1.59 -24.45 -3.71
CA ILE A 265 1.87 -23.85 -2.40
C ILE A 265 2.30 -24.94 -1.42
N ASP A 266 1.51 -26.00 -1.27
CA ASP A 266 1.79 -27.08 -0.30
C ASP A 266 3.13 -27.76 -0.56
N ARG A 267 3.41 -28.07 -1.83
CA ARG A 267 4.66 -28.74 -2.22
C ARG A 267 5.88 -27.81 -2.14
N THR A 268 5.70 -26.50 -2.28
CA THR A 268 6.78 -25.53 -2.06
C THR A 268 7.03 -25.29 -0.57
N VAL A 269 5.98 -25.30 0.26
CA VAL A 269 6.14 -25.30 1.74
C VAL A 269 6.87 -26.56 2.21
N GLU A 270 6.61 -27.72 1.60
CA GLU A 270 7.36 -28.94 1.89
C GLU A 270 8.85 -28.83 1.51
N LEU A 271 9.19 -28.13 0.42
CA LEU A 271 10.60 -27.78 0.11
C LEU A 271 11.23 -26.97 1.26
N PHE A 272 10.51 -25.96 1.78
CA PHE A 272 10.99 -25.14 2.88
C PHE A 272 11.23 -25.95 4.15
N HIS A 273 10.28 -26.79 4.53
CA HIS A 273 10.40 -27.66 5.69
C HIS A 273 11.53 -28.66 5.53
N ARG A 274 11.66 -29.30 4.37
CA ARG A 274 12.62 -30.39 4.20
C ARG A 274 14.07 -29.90 4.11
N TYR A 275 14.32 -28.81 3.39
CA TYR A 275 15.68 -28.42 3.04
C TYR A 275 16.13 -27.09 3.65
N PHE A 276 15.23 -26.13 3.83
CA PHE A 276 15.60 -24.81 4.38
C PHE A 276 15.46 -24.73 5.91
N LYS A 277 14.51 -25.46 6.51
CA LYS A 277 14.24 -25.37 7.95
C LYS A 277 15.39 -25.91 8.78
N ASP A 278 15.84 -25.13 9.77
CA ASP A 278 16.82 -25.54 10.75
C ASP A 278 16.13 -26.14 11.97
N TYR A 279 15.87 -27.45 11.95
CA TYR A 279 15.27 -28.16 13.08
C TYR A 279 16.15 -28.20 14.34
N VAL A 280 17.45 -27.85 14.25
CA VAL A 280 18.36 -27.87 15.39
C VAL A 280 18.34 -26.53 16.13
N ARG A 281 18.40 -25.40 15.41
CA ARG A 281 18.49 -24.06 16.02
C ARG A 281 17.30 -23.13 15.71
N GLY A 282 16.28 -23.62 15.02
CA GLY A 282 15.08 -22.86 14.63
C GLY A 282 15.31 -21.90 13.47
N GLY A 283 14.22 -21.43 12.87
CA GLY A 283 14.20 -20.60 11.67
C GLY A 283 14.61 -21.35 10.40
N TYR A 284 14.97 -20.59 9.37
CA TYR A 284 15.27 -21.13 8.05
C TYR A 284 16.63 -20.62 7.57
N PHE A 285 17.37 -21.50 6.91
CA PHE A 285 18.55 -21.11 6.15
C PHE A 285 18.13 -20.26 4.94
N SER A 286 19.00 -19.36 4.51
CA SER A 286 18.68 -18.45 3.42
C SER A 286 18.97 -19.02 2.02
N HIS A 287 19.78 -20.07 1.91
CA HIS A 287 20.23 -20.66 0.64
C HIS A 287 20.40 -22.17 0.71
N LEU A 288 20.21 -22.85 -0.43
CA LEU A 288 20.63 -24.22 -0.67
C LEU A 288 21.64 -24.29 -1.81
N ASP A 289 22.57 -25.23 -1.73
CA ASP A 289 23.40 -25.61 -2.87
C ASP A 289 22.54 -26.31 -3.94
N PRO A 290 22.58 -25.89 -5.21
CA PRO A 290 21.68 -26.44 -6.24
C PRO A 290 21.89 -27.93 -6.54
N ILE A 291 23.05 -28.50 -6.19
CA ILE A 291 23.39 -29.90 -6.51
C ILE A 291 22.98 -30.83 -5.38
N THR A 292 23.30 -30.45 -4.13
CA THR A 292 23.14 -31.28 -2.94
C THR A 292 21.90 -30.94 -2.12
N MET A 293 21.27 -29.79 -2.39
CA MET A 293 20.20 -29.21 -1.57
C MET A 293 20.61 -29.02 -0.10
N ASP A 294 21.91 -28.91 0.19
CA ASP A 294 22.44 -28.73 1.55
C ASP A 294 22.73 -27.24 1.81
N PRO A 295 22.09 -26.61 2.83
CA PRO A 295 22.40 -25.25 3.22
C PRO A 295 23.80 -25.07 3.81
N ARG A 296 24.51 -26.16 4.13
CA ARG A 296 25.86 -26.17 4.73
C ARG A 296 26.96 -26.54 3.74
N ALA A 297 26.65 -26.71 2.45
CA ALA A 297 27.64 -27.01 1.43
C ALA A 297 28.70 -25.90 1.30
N ASP A 298 29.95 -26.28 1.03
CA ASP A 298 31.07 -25.34 0.87
C ASP A 298 30.94 -24.46 -0.38
N SER A 299 30.25 -24.92 -1.42
CA SER A 299 29.95 -24.19 -2.67
C SER A 299 29.21 -22.87 -2.43
N LEU A 300 28.41 -22.77 -1.36
CA LEU A 300 27.67 -21.57 -1.00
C LEU A 300 28.55 -20.41 -0.53
N GLY A 301 29.84 -20.64 -0.26
CA GLY A 301 30.79 -19.59 0.13
C GLY A 301 30.27 -18.75 1.31
N ARG A 302 30.10 -17.43 1.09
CA ARG A 302 29.62 -16.48 2.12
C ARG A 302 28.17 -16.73 2.56
N ASN A 303 27.38 -17.44 1.77
CA ASN A 303 25.98 -17.75 2.03
C ASN A 303 25.77 -19.07 2.79
N ARG A 304 26.84 -19.84 2.99
CA ARG A 304 26.82 -21.11 3.71
C ARG A 304 26.28 -20.95 5.12
N ALA A 305 25.25 -21.73 5.46
CA ALA A 305 24.66 -21.80 6.79
C ALA A 305 24.30 -20.42 7.37
N ARG A 306 23.72 -19.55 6.53
CA ARG A 306 23.24 -18.22 6.93
C ARG A 306 21.74 -18.19 7.09
N LYS A 307 21.27 -17.28 7.94
CA LYS A 307 19.86 -16.93 8.12
C LYS A 307 19.72 -15.42 7.96
N ASN A 308 18.59 -14.95 7.48
CA ASN A 308 18.33 -13.52 7.33
C ASN A 308 16.85 -13.19 7.42
N TRP A 309 16.53 -11.89 7.42
CA TRP A 309 15.17 -11.37 7.32
C TRP A 309 14.38 -12.08 6.21
N ASN A 310 14.94 -12.18 5.01
CA ASN A 310 14.23 -12.72 3.85
C ASN A 310 13.84 -14.20 4.03
N SER A 311 14.69 -15.01 4.66
CA SER A 311 14.39 -16.43 4.93
C SER A 311 13.38 -16.66 6.05
N VAL A 312 13.09 -15.64 6.89
CA VAL A 312 12.23 -15.79 8.07
C VAL A 312 10.98 -14.94 7.93
N GLY A 313 11.15 -13.64 7.79
CA GLY A 313 10.07 -12.66 7.80
C GLY A 313 9.32 -12.53 6.47
N ASP A 314 9.98 -12.68 5.32
CA ASP A 314 9.32 -12.46 4.02
C ASP A 314 8.24 -13.51 3.71
N HIS A 315 8.24 -14.67 4.40
CA HIS A 315 7.14 -15.63 4.33
C HIS A 315 5.78 -14.97 4.54
N ALA A 316 5.66 -14.16 5.59
CA ALA A 316 4.40 -13.58 6.04
C ALA A 316 3.74 -12.72 4.95
N PRO A 317 4.36 -11.61 4.48
CA PRO A 317 3.72 -10.74 3.51
C PRO A 317 3.67 -11.33 2.09
N ALA A 318 4.67 -12.10 1.66
CA ALA A 318 4.76 -12.49 0.24
C ALA A 318 3.68 -13.50 -0.17
N TYR A 319 3.39 -14.50 0.65
CA TYR A 319 2.39 -15.52 0.30
C TYR A 319 1.65 -16.09 1.51
N LEU A 320 2.30 -16.25 2.67
CA LEU A 320 1.78 -17.11 3.74
C LEU A 320 0.51 -16.54 4.37
N ILE A 321 0.44 -15.23 4.58
CA ILE A 321 -0.81 -14.58 5.04
C ILE A 321 -1.92 -14.79 4.01
N ASN A 322 -1.64 -14.61 2.72
CA ASN A 322 -2.64 -14.80 1.67
C ASN A 322 -3.10 -16.27 1.53
N ALA A 323 -2.18 -17.22 1.70
CA ALA A 323 -2.49 -18.65 1.73
C ALA A 323 -3.37 -19.01 2.95
N TYR A 324 -3.06 -18.45 4.12
CA TYR A 324 -3.90 -18.59 5.30
C TYR A 324 -5.28 -17.95 5.08
N LEU A 325 -5.37 -16.72 4.57
CA LEU A 325 -6.63 -16.05 4.30
C LEU A 325 -7.52 -16.84 3.33
N ALA A 326 -6.92 -17.47 2.31
CA ALA A 326 -7.65 -18.29 1.35
C ALA A 326 -8.24 -19.58 1.95
N THR A 327 -7.58 -20.16 2.97
CA THR A 327 -7.83 -21.53 3.40
C THR A 327 -8.30 -21.66 4.86
N GLY A 328 -7.77 -20.84 5.75
CA GLY A 328 -7.95 -20.92 7.20
C GLY A 328 -7.27 -22.12 7.84
N ARG A 329 -6.23 -22.72 7.23
CA ARG A 329 -5.58 -23.90 7.78
C ARG A 329 -4.66 -23.57 8.96
N ALA A 330 -4.66 -24.46 9.96
CA ALA A 330 -3.85 -24.32 11.16
C ALA A 330 -2.34 -24.44 10.91
N ASP A 331 -1.89 -25.30 10.00
CA ASP A 331 -0.47 -25.46 9.68
C ASP A 331 0.18 -24.19 9.14
N LEU A 332 -0.57 -23.40 8.34
CA LEU A 332 -0.12 -22.10 7.85
C LEU A 332 -0.11 -21.03 8.96
N ALA A 333 -1.07 -21.10 9.89
CA ALA A 333 -1.10 -20.24 11.07
C ALA A 333 0.08 -20.53 12.01
N ASP A 334 0.39 -21.80 12.26
CA ASP A 334 1.52 -22.24 13.07
C ASP A 334 2.85 -21.76 12.46
N MET A 335 2.97 -21.78 11.12
CA MET A 335 4.15 -21.25 10.42
C MET A 335 4.26 -19.72 10.56
N LEU A 336 3.14 -18.97 10.51
CA LEU A 336 3.14 -17.53 10.79
C LEU A 336 3.58 -17.24 12.22
N GLU A 337 3.07 -18.00 13.18
CA GLU A 337 3.47 -17.89 14.59
C GLU A 337 4.96 -18.16 14.77
N GLU A 338 5.50 -19.24 14.18
CA GLU A 338 6.93 -19.57 14.26
C GLU A 338 7.82 -18.47 13.70
N THR A 339 7.42 -17.86 12.57
CA THR A 339 8.18 -16.76 11.96
C THR A 339 8.16 -15.50 12.83
N ALA A 340 7.01 -15.13 13.40
CA ALA A 340 6.90 -14.01 14.33
C ALA A 340 7.69 -14.24 15.63
N ASP A 341 7.57 -15.41 16.24
CA ASP A 341 8.35 -15.81 17.44
C ASP A 341 9.86 -15.73 17.18
N THR A 342 10.30 -16.19 16.01
CA THR A 342 11.70 -16.14 15.60
C THR A 342 12.18 -14.70 15.46
N VAL A 343 11.37 -13.83 14.83
CA VAL A 343 11.69 -12.41 14.67
C VAL A 343 11.84 -11.73 16.02
N VAL A 344 10.84 -11.85 16.91
CA VAL A 344 10.85 -11.23 18.24
C VAL A 344 12.06 -11.68 19.06
N ARG A 345 12.45 -12.95 18.93
CA ARG A 345 13.54 -13.53 19.70
C ARG A 345 14.93 -13.08 19.24
N HIS A 346 15.15 -12.91 17.94
CA HIS A 346 16.50 -12.81 17.37
C HIS A 346 16.83 -11.48 16.71
N PHE A 347 15.84 -10.72 16.27
CA PHE A 347 16.05 -9.50 15.47
C PHE A 347 16.35 -8.24 16.29
N PRO A 348 15.74 -7.99 17.46
CA PRO A 348 16.04 -6.79 18.25
C PRO A 348 17.53 -6.71 18.66
N ASP A 349 18.11 -5.50 18.63
CA ASP A 349 19.50 -5.24 19.07
C ASP A 349 19.59 -4.10 20.10
N GLU A 350 18.49 -3.71 20.73
CA GLU A 350 18.54 -2.74 21.83
C GLU A 350 19.27 -3.34 23.06
N PRO A 351 20.05 -2.53 23.81
CA PRO A 351 20.31 -1.10 23.62
C PRO A 351 21.51 -0.80 22.68
N ASN A 352 22.05 -1.79 21.98
CA ASN A 352 23.25 -1.59 21.14
C ASN A 352 22.95 -0.74 19.90
N SER A 353 21.81 -0.97 19.26
CA SER A 353 21.36 -0.22 18.08
C SER A 353 19.84 -0.05 18.12
N PRO A 354 19.31 1.08 17.61
CA PRO A 354 17.87 1.25 17.41
C PRO A 354 17.31 0.36 16.29
N PHE A 355 18.15 -0.25 15.46
CA PHE A 355 17.74 -1.04 14.30
C PHE A 355 17.88 -2.54 14.54
N VAL A 356 16.93 -3.32 14.02
CA VAL A 356 16.96 -4.79 14.01
C VAL A 356 18.16 -5.36 13.25
N GLN A 357 18.67 -6.50 13.69
CA GLN A 357 19.63 -7.32 12.93
C GLN A 357 18.90 -8.09 11.82
N GLU A 358 19.39 -8.01 10.59
CA GLU A 358 18.76 -8.68 9.43
C GLU A 358 19.52 -9.91 8.95
N ARG A 359 20.77 -10.14 9.40
CA ARG A 359 21.60 -11.26 8.96
C ARG A 359 22.28 -11.95 10.13
N PHE A 360 22.32 -13.26 10.05
CA PHE A 360 22.83 -14.12 11.12
C PHE A 360 23.63 -15.29 10.57
N HIS A 361 24.59 -15.72 11.38
CA HIS A 361 25.16 -17.06 11.28
C HIS A 361 24.13 -18.11 11.72
N GLU A 362 24.42 -19.39 11.45
CA GLU A 362 23.56 -20.53 11.84
C GLU A 362 23.14 -20.48 13.32
N ASP A 363 24.03 -20.01 14.19
CA ASP A 363 23.84 -19.91 15.63
C ASP A 363 23.07 -18.68 16.12
N TRP A 364 22.51 -17.89 15.20
CA TRP A 364 21.85 -16.62 15.47
C TRP A 364 22.79 -15.50 15.97
N SER A 365 24.11 -15.68 15.92
CA SER A 365 25.00 -14.53 16.09
C SER A 365 24.89 -13.59 14.87
N PRO A 366 24.80 -12.26 15.06
CA PRO A 366 24.64 -11.32 13.94
C PRO A 366 25.83 -11.36 12.97
N ASP A 367 25.57 -11.47 11.67
CA ASP A 367 26.59 -11.37 10.62
C ASP A 367 26.71 -9.93 10.12
N ARG A 368 27.66 -9.19 10.70
CA ARG A 368 27.93 -7.77 10.41
C ARG A 368 28.98 -7.57 9.30
N THR A 369 29.35 -8.63 8.60
CA THR A 369 30.44 -8.61 7.60
C THR A 369 29.97 -8.99 6.21
N TRP A 370 28.68 -9.32 6.07
CA TRP A 370 28.11 -9.85 4.85
C TRP A 370 28.01 -8.77 3.75
N GLY A 371 28.62 -9.06 2.60
CA GLY A 371 28.37 -8.37 1.33
C GLY A 371 28.39 -6.84 1.38
N TRP A 372 27.41 -6.21 0.72
CA TRP A 372 27.25 -4.76 0.76
C TRP A 372 26.65 -4.28 2.09
N GLN A 373 25.92 -5.15 2.79
CA GLN A 373 25.15 -4.77 3.97
C GLN A 373 26.05 -4.50 5.17
N GLN A 374 27.13 -5.25 5.38
CA GLN A 374 28.07 -5.03 6.50
C GLN A 374 27.29 -4.80 7.83
N ASP A 375 27.68 -3.82 8.66
CA ASP A 375 26.90 -3.38 9.84
C ASP A 375 25.99 -2.19 9.52
N ARG A 376 25.22 -2.29 8.43
CA ARG A 376 24.27 -1.26 7.99
C ARG A 376 22.84 -1.75 8.13
N ALA A 377 21.95 -0.83 8.46
CA ALA A 377 20.54 -1.08 8.71
C ALA A 377 19.69 -0.65 7.52
N VAL A 378 18.75 -1.51 7.14
CA VAL A 378 17.73 -1.19 6.14
C VAL A 378 16.51 -0.66 6.89
N VAL A 379 16.22 0.64 6.76
CA VAL A 379 15.17 1.30 7.57
C VAL A 379 13.82 0.64 7.35
N GLY A 380 13.48 0.33 6.09
CA GLY A 380 12.20 -0.29 5.73
C GLY A 380 11.96 -1.61 6.45
N HIS A 381 12.98 -2.47 6.60
CA HIS A 381 12.82 -3.78 7.24
C HIS A 381 12.31 -3.68 8.69
N ASN A 382 12.68 -2.62 9.41
CA ASN A 382 12.16 -2.38 10.77
C ASN A 382 10.64 -2.15 10.72
N LEU A 383 10.18 -1.26 9.83
CA LEU A 383 8.76 -0.96 9.67
C LEU A 383 7.98 -2.15 9.09
N LYS A 384 8.60 -2.93 8.19
CA LYS A 384 8.04 -4.20 7.69
C LYS A 384 7.86 -5.22 8.81
N ILE A 385 8.78 -5.30 9.77
CA ILE A 385 8.62 -6.13 10.98
C ILE A 385 7.43 -5.67 11.80
N ALA A 386 7.37 -4.37 12.16
CA ALA A 386 6.26 -3.83 12.94
C ALA A 386 4.91 -4.11 12.28
N TRP A 387 4.80 -3.84 10.98
CA TRP A 387 3.62 -4.11 10.18
C TRP A 387 3.19 -5.58 10.23
N ASN A 388 4.11 -6.53 10.00
CA ASN A 388 3.76 -7.95 9.98
C ASN A 388 3.48 -8.51 11.38
N LEU A 389 4.14 -8.02 12.43
CA LEU A 389 3.84 -8.44 13.81
C LEU A 389 2.42 -8.05 14.23
N ILE A 390 1.92 -6.87 13.86
CA ILE A 390 0.54 -6.47 14.15
C ILE A 390 -0.47 -7.33 13.37
N ARG A 391 -0.20 -7.65 12.10
CA ARG A 391 -1.03 -8.58 11.31
C ARG A 391 -1.10 -9.95 11.98
N ILE A 392 0.05 -10.53 12.33
CA ILE A 392 0.12 -11.85 12.95
C ILE A 392 -0.48 -11.85 14.36
N ASN A 393 -0.36 -10.75 15.12
CA ASN A 393 -1.00 -10.63 16.44
C ASN A 393 -2.52 -10.74 16.36
N SER A 394 -3.12 -10.28 15.25
CA SER A 394 -4.57 -10.41 15.03
C SER A 394 -5.01 -11.88 14.86
N LEU A 395 -4.09 -12.75 14.43
CA LEU A 395 -4.28 -14.19 14.34
C LEU A 395 -3.97 -14.88 15.70
N VAL A 396 -2.77 -14.64 16.22
CA VAL A 396 -2.24 -15.20 17.47
C VAL A 396 -1.88 -14.07 18.43
N ASP A 397 -2.71 -13.86 19.44
CA ASP A 397 -2.57 -12.75 20.39
C ASP A 397 -1.41 -12.99 21.37
N LYS A 398 -0.27 -12.33 21.12
CA LYS A 398 0.95 -12.38 21.92
C LYS A 398 1.45 -10.96 22.22
N PRO A 399 1.44 -10.51 23.49
CA PRO A 399 1.84 -9.16 23.87
C PRO A 399 3.23 -8.74 23.39
N GLU A 400 4.17 -9.69 23.28
CA GLU A 400 5.52 -9.45 22.78
C GLU A 400 5.56 -8.99 21.32
N TYR A 401 4.57 -9.34 20.49
CA TYR A 401 4.47 -8.91 19.10
C TYR A 401 4.14 -7.43 19.03
N VAL A 402 3.11 -7.03 19.79
CA VAL A 402 2.69 -5.62 19.91
C VAL A 402 3.80 -4.79 20.54
N ALA A 403 4.41 -5.27 21.61
CA ALA A 403 5.48 -4.55 22.31
C ALA A 403 6.68 -4.25 21.39
N LEU A 404 7.10 -5.21 20.56
CA LEU A 404 8.19 -4.96 19.60
C LEU A 404 7.74 -4.04 18.46
N ALA A 405 6.52 -4.21 17.93
CA ALA A 405 6.00 -3.37 16.87
C ALA A 405 5.88 -1.89 17.29
N GLU A 406 5.30 -1.63 18.47
CA GLU A 406 5.20 -0.28 19.05
C GLU A 406 6.58 0.30 19.36
N ARG A 407 7.51 -0.53 19.90
CA ARG A 407 8.87 -0.06 20.17
C ARG A 407 9.60 0.37 18.90
N ILE A 408 9.44 -0.37 17.81
CA ILE A 408 9.98 0.02 16.50
C ILE A 408 9.32 1.32 16.03
N ALA A 409 7.99 1.42 16.11
CA ALA A 409 7.24 2.60 15.68
C ALA A 409 7.63 3.88 16.46
N GLU A 410 7.96 3.75 17.75
CA GLU A 410 8.44 4.84 18.59
C GLU A 410 9.85 5.33 18.16
N ILE A 411 10.77 4.40 17.88
CA ILE A 411 12.18 4.73 17.63
C ILE A 411 12.41 5.21 16.20
N MET A 412 11.80 4.55 15.22
CA MET A 412 12.15 4.70 13.80
C MET A 412 12.05 6.13 13.25
N PRO A 413 11.07 6.98 13.63
CA PRO A 413 11.00 8.35 13.13
C PRO A 413 12.31 9.13 13.35
N ALA A 414 12.89 9.07 14.53
CA ALA A 414 14.07 9.86 14.88
C ALA A 414 15.35 9.43 14.15
N VAL A 415 15.45 8.16 13.74
CA VAL A 415 16.71 7.59 13.20
C VAL A 415 16.61 7.13 11.75
N GLY A 416 15.39 6.94 11.22
CA GLY A 416 15.16 6.37 9.90
C GLY A 416 14.39 7.27 8.92
N SER A 417 13.72 8.32 9.39
CA SER A 417 12.98 9.25 8.54
C SER A 417 13.68 10.59 8.34
N ASP A 418 13.38 11.25 7.23
CA ASP A 418 13.82 12.63 6.97
C ASP A 418 12.85 13.61 7.66
N GLN A 419 13.16 13.94 8.91
CA GLN A 419 12.34 14.82 9.75
C GLN A 419 12.19 16.25 9.20
N GLN A 420 13.03 16.66 8.24
CA GLN A 420 12.92 17.97 7.60
C GLN A 420 12.02 17.94 6.36
N ARG A 421 12.15 16.91 5.51
CA ARG A 421 11.54 16.88 4.17
C ARG A 421 10.40 15.88 4.04
N GLY A 422 10.20 15.04 5.05
CA GLY A 422 9.29 13.90 5.01
C GLY A 422 9.90 12.70 4.27
N GLY A 423 9.23 11.55 4.40
CA GLY A 423 9.67 10.29 3.82
C GLY A 423 10.79 9.60 4.60
N TRP A 424 11.16 8.41 4.15
CA TRP A 424 12.02 7.46 4.86
C TRP A 424 13.29 7.15 4.07
N TYR A 425 14.43 7.18 4.75
CA TYR A 425 15.73 6.91 4.15
C TYR A 425 15.91 5.43 3.80
N ASP A 426 16.85 5.15 2.89
CA ASP A 426 17.12 3.80 2.41
C ASP A 426 17.92 2.95 3.41
N VAL A 427 19.24 3.11 3.37
CA VAL A 427 20.19 2.39 4.23
C VAL A 427 21.03 3.38 5.03
N VAL A 428 21.17 3.09 6.32
CA VAL A 428 21.98 3.88 7.26
C VAL A 428 23.03 3.02 7.94
N GLU A 429 24.13 3.65 8.39
CA GLU A 429 25.08 3.00 9.29
C GLU A 429 24.37 2.66 10.61
N ARG A 430 24.43 1.38 11.03
CA ARG A 430 23.69 0.90 12.20
C ARG A 430 24.15 1.54 13.50
N ARG A 431 25.41 1.97 13.55
CA ARG A 431 26.03 2.68 14.66
C ARG A 431 26.01 4.17 14.39
N ALA A 432 25.57 4.94 15.38
CA ALA A 432 25.66 6.38 15.34
C ALA A 432 27.14 6.83 15.25
N ASP A 433 27.38 7.92 14.53
CA ASP A 433 28.70 8.54 14.46
C ASP A 433 29.11 9.03 15.87
N PRO A 434 30.27 8.60 16.43
CA PRO A 434 30.66 8.98 17.79
C PRO A 434 30.84 10.49 18.01
N ARG A 435 31.03 11.26 16.94
CA ARG A 435 31.24 12.71 16.99
C ARG A 435 29.93 13.49 16.87
N PHE A 436 29.02 13.04 16.01
CA PHE A 436 27.82 13.79 15.64
C PHE A 436 26.53 13.19 16.23
N GLY A 437 26.56 11.91 16.63
CA GLY A 437 25.44 11.20 17.24
C GLY A 437 24.37 10.73 16.26
N ASP A 438 24.52 11.01 14.96
CA ASP A 438 23.59 10.65 13.90
C ASP A 438 23.99 9.35 13.18
N HIS A 439 22.99 8.68 12.60
CA HIS A 439 23.19 7.53 11.74
C HIS A 439 23.45 7.98 10.31
N ARG A 440 24.67 7.75 9.81
CA ARG A 440 25.08 8.23 8.49
C ARG A 440 24.39 7.45 7.38
N LEU A 441 23.96 8.16 6.34
CA LEU A 441 23.44 7.56 5.11
C LEU A 441 24.56 6.82 4.35
N VAL A 442 24.27 5.61 3.86
CA VAL A 442 25.31 4.71 3.27
C VAL A 442 25.63 5.08 1.82
N TRP A 443 24.59 5.17 1.01
CA TRP A 443 24.58 5.69 -0.34
C TRP A 443 23.62 6.86 -0.25
N HIS A 444 23.83 8.10 -0.69
CA HIS A 444 22.82 9.19 -0.84
C HIS A 444 21.62 9.38 0.16
N ASP A 445 21.02 10.57 0.06
CA ASP A 445 19.79 10.97 0.75
C ASP A 445 18.49 10.64 -0.02
N ARG A 446 18.61 9.83 -1.09
CA ARG A 446 17.46 9.38 -1.86
C ARG A 446 16.61 8.37 -1.08
N LYS A 447 15.35 8.27 -1.48
CA LYS A 447 14.31 7.50 -0.81
C LYS A 447 13.69 6.55 -1.83
N ALA A 448 13.59 5.27 -1.46
CA ALA A 448 13.03 4.22 -2.30
C ALA A 448 11.52 4.04 -2.06
N TRP A 449 10.78 3.75 -3.14
CA TRP A 449 9.32 3.62 -3.12
C TRP A 449 8.82 2.55 -2.14
N TRP A 450 9.48 1.38 -2.12
CA TRP A 450 9.07 0.22 -1.34
C TRP A 450 9.23 0.44 0.18
N GLN A 451 10.13 1.33 0.60
CA GLN A 451 10.26 1.69 2.01
C GLN A 451 9.19 2.67 2.46
N GLN A 452 8.72 3.53 1.54
CA GLN A 452 7.60 4.42 1.84
C GLN A 452 6.33 3.61 2.07
N GLU A 453 6.09 2.58 1.23
CA GLU A 453 5.02 1.62 1.46
C GLU A 453 5.08 1.02 2.86
N GLN A 454 6.24 0.47 3.25
CA GLN A 454 6.38 -0.19 4.56
C GLN A 454 6.09 0.75 5.72
N ALA A 455 6.48 2.01 5.61
CA ALA A 455 6.12 3.02 6.59
C ALA A 455 4.60 3.28 6.62
N ILE A 456 3.99 3.51 5.45
CA ILE A 456 2.55 3.78 5.35
C ILE A 456 1.75 2.63 5.95
N LEU A 457 2.04 1.39 5.55
CA LEU A 457 1.32 0.21 6.00
C LEU A 457 1.54 -0.09 7.48
N ALA A 458 2.76 0.08 8.01
CA ALA A 458 3.05 -0.07 9.43
C ALA A 458 2.24 0.91 10.29
N TYR A 459 2.28 2.19 9.97
CA TYR A 459 1.60 3.20 10.77
C TYR A 459 0.08 3.17 10.59
N LEU A 460 -0.44 2.80 9.41
CA LEU A 460 -1.88 2.62 9.21
C LEU A 460 -2.44 1.47 10.07
N ILE A 461 -1.79 0.29 10.04
CA ILE A 461 -2.28 -0.84 10.84
C ILE A 461 -2.10 -0.58 12.34
N LEU A 462 -1.00 0.05 12.76
CA LEU A 462 -0.78 0.44 14.15
C LEU A 462 -1.84 1.44 14.62
N ALA A 463 -2.13 2.47 13.82
CA ALA A 463 -3.19 3.43 14.14
C ALA A 463 -4.54 2.74 14.32
N GLY A 464 -4.88 1.82 13.41
CA GLY A 464 -6.11 1.04 13.47
C GLY A 464 -6.19 0.07 14.65
N ALA A 465 -5.08 -0.56 15.03
CA ALA A 465 -5.04 -1.56 16.09
C ALA A 465 -4.90 -0.96 17.51
N THR A 466 -4.19 0.17 17.64
CA THR A 466 -3.87 0.78 18.95
C THR A 466 -4.73 2.01 19.26
N GLY A 467 -5.28 2.67 18.24
CA GLY A 467 -5.98 3.95 18.38
C GLY A 467 -5.07 5.14 18.69
N ASP A 468 -3.75 4.98 18.64
CA ASP A 468 -2.80 6.06 18.93
C ASP A 468 -2.83 7.15 17.84
N PRO A 469 -3.15 8.42 18.18
CA PRO A 469 -3.18 9.51 17.21
C PRO A 469 -1.83 9.81 16.57
N ASP A 470 -0.70 9.53 17.22
CA ASP A 470 0.63 9.73 16.65
C ASP A 470 0.94 8.72 15.54
N HIS A 471 0.49 7.47 15.67
CA HIS A 471 0.56 6.51 14.56
C HIS A 471 -0.23 7.02 13.35
N ARG A 472 -1.45 7.54 13.56
CA ARG A 472 -2.25 8.12 12.47
C ARG A 472 -1.56 9.33 11.83
N ARG A 473 -0.93 10.19 12.63
CA ARG A 473 -0.14 11.33 12.15
C ARG A 473 1.02 10.86 11.27
N LEU A 474 1.82 9.90 11.73
CA LEU A 474 2.95 9.36 10.98
C LEU A 474 2.52 8.64 9.69
N ALA A 475 1.38 7.93 9.70
CA ALA A 475 0.79 7.35 8.49
C ALA A 475 0.45 8.43 7.46
N ARG A 476 -0.18 9.52 7.88
CA ARG A 476 -0.53 10.67 7.03
C ARG A 476 0.71 11.37 6.48
N GLU A 477 1.74 11.59 7.29
CA GLU A 477 3.00 12.20 6.84
C GLU A 477 3.70 11.32 5.78
N ALA A 478 3.77 10.00 5.99
CA ALA A 478 4.36 9.06 5.05
C ALA A 478 3.55 8.97 3.74
N ALA A 479 2.22 8.85 3.83
CA ALA A 479 1.33 8.82 2.66
C ALA A 479 1.35 10.14 1.88
N SER A 480 1.47 11.28 2.58
CA SER A 480 1.64 12.59 1.96
C SER A 480 2.91 12.66 1.13
N PHE A 481 4.05 12.17 1.65
CA PHE A 481 5.31 12.17 0.91
C PHE A 481 5.26 11.27 -0.32
N TYR A 482 4.73 10.06 -0.16
CA TYR A 482 4.57 9.13 -1.28
C TYR A 482 3.70 9.73 -2.40
N ASN A 483 2.49 10.16 -2.08
CA ASN A 483 1.56 10.68 -3.09
C ASN A 483 2.01 12.00 -3.71
N ALA A 484 2.82 12.81 -3.01
CA ALA A 484 3.33 14.07 -3.57
C ALA A 484 4.50 13.89 -4.55
N PHE A 485 5.33 12.85 -4.38
CA PHE A 485 6.64 12.79 -5.06
C PHE A 485 6.92 11.51 -5.85
N PHE A 486 6.26 10.40 -5.56
CA PHE A 486 6.56 9.11 -6.20
C PHE A 486 5.73 8.82 -7.45
N LEU A 487 4.56 9.44 -7.59
CA LEU A 487 3.68 9.22 -8.74
C LEU A 487 4.24 9.92 -9.98
N ASP A 488 4.41 9.18 -11.08
CA ASP A 488 4.78 9.78 -12.36
C ASP A 488 3.51 10.17 -13.13
N TYR A 489 3.15 11.45 -13.05
CA TYR A 489 1.93 11.97 -13.68
C TYR A 489 2.03 12.12 -15.21
N GLU A 490 3.22 12.01 -15.81
CA GLU A 490 3.42 12.17 -17.25
C GLU A 490 3.37 10.81 -17.96
N ASP A 491 4.13 9.84 -17.47
CA ASP A 491 4.25 8.50 -18.08
C ASP A 491 3.40 7.43 -17.36
N GLY A 492 2.90 7.71 -16.16
CA GLY A 492 2.18 6.75 -15.31
C GLY A 492 3.11 5.86 -14.47
N GLY A 493 2.55 5.14 -13.50
CA GLY A 493 3.33 4.30 -12.58
C GLY A 493 4.08 5.11 -11.51
N VAL A 494 5.12 4.51 -10.94
CA VAL A 494 5.82 5.01 -9.74
C VAL A 494 7.32 5.10 -10.01
N TYR A 495 7.97 6.19 -9.58
CA TYR A 495 9.42 6.32 -9.64
C TYR A 495 10.09 5.32 -8.68
N PHE A 496 11.23 4.75 -9.10
CA PHE A 496 12.03 3.88 -8.24
C PHE A 496 12.56 4.65 -7.02
N ASN A 497 13.20 5.80 -7.25
CA ASN A 497 13.70 6.65 -6.18
C ASN A 497 13.36 8.12 -6.43
N VAL A 498 13.24 8.86 -5.34
CA VAL A 498 13.30 10.32 -5.33
C VAL A 498 14.48 10.79 -4.48
N LEU A 499 15.08 11.92 -4.82
CA LEU A 499 16.03 12.61 -3.96
C LEU A 499 15.35 13.06 -2.65
N ALA A 500 16.13 13.47 -1.66
CA ALA A 500 15.58 13.89 -0.37
C ALA A 500 14.50 14.98 -0.49
N ASN A 501 14.64 15.86 -1.48
CA ASN A 501 13.72 16.96 -1.74
C ASN A 501 12.49 16.60 -2.60
N GLY A 502 12.32 15.33 -2.98
CA GLY A 502 11.18 14.82 -3.76
C GLY A 502 11.37 14.84 -5.28
N ILE A 503 12.52 15.29 -5.79
CA ILE A 503 12.81 15.24 -7.24
C ILE A 503 13.11 13.80 -7.68
N PRO A 504 12.53 13.29 -8.78
CA PRO A 504 12.81 11.94 -9.28
C PRO A 504 14.30 11.69 -9.55
N TYR A 505 14.82 10.55 -9.09
CA TYR A 505 16.19 10.13 -9.34
C TYR A 505 16.25 9.15 -10.51
N LEU A 506 16.76 9.61 -11.65
CA LEU A 506 16.64 8.91 -12.95
C LEU A 506 18.01 8.47 -13.53
N LEU A 507 18.88 7.88 -12.71
CA LEU A 507 20.19 7.37 -13.14
C LEU A 507 20.24 5.83 -13.14
N GLY A 508 21.01 5.26 -14.07
CA GLY A 508 21.28 3.82 -14.12
C GLY A 508 20.02 2.97 -14.31
N THR A 509 19.91 1.87 -13.57
CA THR A 509 18.74 0.99 -13.53
C THR A 509 17.56 1.60 -12.75
N GLU A 510 17.80 2.64 -11.96
CA GLU A 510 16.80 3.23 -11.05
C GLU A 510 15.93 4.28 -11.75
N ARG A 511 16.16 4.52 -13.04
CA ARG A 511 15.20 5.21 -13.92
C ARG A 511 14.11 4.28 -14.46
N LEU A 512 14.27 2.97 -14.31
CA LEU A 512 13.41 1.97 -14.92
C LEU A 512 12.18 1.74 -14.03
N LYS A 513 11.01 1.58 -14.63
CA LYS A 513 9.77 1.22 -13.93
C LYS A 513 9.48 -0.28 -13.96
N GLY A 514 10.33 -1.03 -14.67
CA GLY A 514 10.43 -2.48 -14.61
C GLY A 514 11.90 -2.85 -14.44
N SER A 515 12.23 -3.64 -13.44
CA SER A 515 13.56 -4.24 -13.25
C SER A 515 13.43 -5.48 -12.37
N HIS A 516 14.54 -6.17 -12.14
CA HIS A 516 14.62 -7.23 -11.13
C HIS A 516 14.00 -6.82 -9.77
N ALA A 517 14.26 -5.58 -9.33
CA ALA A 517 13.77 -5.08 -8.05
C ALA A 517 12.35 -4.49 -8.10
N MET A 518 11.79 -4.22 -9.28
CA MET A 518 10.52 -3.49 -9.42
C MET A 518 9.63 -4.08 -10.52
N ALA A 519 8.47 -4.62 -10.13
CA ALA A 519 7.44 -5.11 -11.04
C ALA A 519 6.04 -5.03 -10.42
N GLY A 520 5.56 -3.81 -10.15
CA GLY A 520 4.19 -3.53 -9.70
C GLY A 520 3.80 -3.99 -8.30
N TYR A 521 4.43 -5.03 -7.76
CA TYR A 521 4.11 -5.65 -6.46
C TYR A 521 3.93 -4.63 -5.33
N HIS A 522 4.98 -3.90 -4.97
CA HIS A 522 4.99 -2.99 -3.81
C HIS A 522 3.97 -1.85 -3.95
N SER A 523 3.84 -1.28 -5.15
CA SER A 523 2.88 -0.18 -5.36
C SER A 523 1.42 -0.65 -5.34
N LEU A 524 1.15 -1.86 -5.83
CA LEU A 524 -0.21 -2.44 -5.84
C LEU A 524 -0.58 -3.05 -4.47
N GLU A 525 0.39 -3.62 -3.75
CA GLU A 525 0.25 -4.03 -2.35
C GLU A 525 -0.06 -2.83 -1.46
N LEU A 526 0.70 -1.72 -1.61
CA LEU A 526 0.42 -0.46 -0.94
C LEU A 526 -1.03 -0.02 -1.17
N CYS A 527 -1.47 0.04 -2.43
CA CYS A 527 -2.84 0.48 -2.73
C CYS A 527 -3.89 -0.41 -2.07
N TYR A 528 -3.73 -1.74 -2.14
CA TYR A 528 -4.68 -2.68 -1.55
C TYR A 528 -4.78 -2.57 -0.04
N LEU A 529 -3.64 -2.50 0.63
CA LEU A 529 -3.62 -2.50 2.08
C LEU A 529 -3.86 -1.11 2.65
N ALA A 530 -3.48 -0.04 1.95
CA ALA A 530 -3.88 1.32 2.33
C ALA A 530 -5.40 1.54 2.17
N ALA A 531 -6.02 1.01 1.10
CA ALA A 531 -7.47 0.98 0.99
C ALA A 531 -8.10 0.16 2.14
N THR A 532 -7.52 -1.01 2.46
CA THR A 532 -8.00 -1.87 3.54
C THR A 532 -7.95 -1.18 4.89
N TYR A 533 -6.78 -0.69 5.32
CA TYR A 533 -6.63 -0.09 6.65
C TYR A 533 -7.26 1.29 6.73
N GLY A 534 -7.11 2.10 5.67
CA GLY A 534 -7.71 3.43 5.57
C GLY A 534 -9.22 3.39 5.66
N ASN A 535 -9.88 2.47 4.94
CA ASN A 535 -11.33 2.38 4.96
C ASN A 535 -11.84 1.68 6.22
N LEU A 536 -11.28 0.51 6.55
CA LEU A 536 -11.87 -0.38 7.55
C LEU A 536 -11.41 -0.14 8.98
N LEU A 537 -10.22 0.46 9.19
CA LEU A 537 -9.68 0.66 10.54
C LEU A 537 -9.56 2.12 10.95
N VAL A 538 -9.40 3.05 10.00
CA VAL A 538 -9.09 4.47 10.30
C VAL A 538 -10.20 5.44 9.86
N GLY A 539 -10.92 5.16 8.78
CA GLY A 539 -11.76 6.13 8.07
C GLY A 539 -13.27 5.86 8.09
N ASP A 540 -13.74 4.80 8.74
CA ASP A 540 -15.15 4.41 8.83
C ASP A 540 -15.86 4.27 7.45
N ASN A 541 -15.20 3.58 6.51
CA ASN A 541 -15.71 3.36 5.16
C ASN A 541 -15.76 1.88 4.82
N ALA A 542 -16.71 1.49 3.98
CA ALA A 542 -16.76 0.15 3.42
C ALA A 542 -15.65 -0.05 2.37
N LEU A 543 -15.23 -1.29 2.20
CA LEU A 543 -14.32 -1.76 1.16
C LEU A 543 -15.04 -2.80 0.31
N THR A 544 -15.03 -2.60 -1.01
CA THR A 544 -15.53 -3.58 -1.96
C THR A 544 -14.38 -4.46 -2.44
N LEU A 545 -14.59 -5.78 -2.46
CA LEU A 545 -13.64 -6.74 -3.04
C LEU A 545 -14.35 -7.67 -4.05
N HIS A 546 -13.56 -8.17 -5.00
CA HIS A 546 -14.05 -8.99 -6.11
C HIS A 546 -13.31 -10.33 -6.20
N PHE A 547 -14.09 -11.40 -6.39
CA PHE A 547 -13.59 -12.77 -6.51
C PHE A 547 -14.19 -13.45 -7.75
N ARG A 548 -13.49 -14.46 -8.27
CA ARG A 548 -13.90 -15.20 -9.46
C ARG A 548 -13.66 -16.71 -9.31
N PRO A 549 -14.29 -17.36 -8.31
CA PRO A 549 -14.05 -18.76 -8.02
C PRO A 549 -14.36 -19.66 -9.23
N LEU A 550 -13.47 -20.62 -9.46
CA LEU A 550 -13.71 -21.76 -10.33
C LEU A 550 -14.80 -22.67 -9.73
N PRO A 551 -15.51 -23.48 -10.56
CA PRO A 551 -16.40 -24.52 -10.07
C PRO A 551 -15.72 -25.46 -9.06
N GLU A 552 -16.36 -25.72 -7.91
CA GLU A 552 -15.87 -26.64 -6.86
C GLU A 552 -14.41 -26.39 -6.42
N SER A 553 -13.98 -25.13 -6.48
CA SER A 553 -12.59 -24.71 -6.28
C SER A 553 -12.16 -24.68 -4.80
N PHE A 554 -13.06 -24.22 -3.93
CA PHE A 554 -12.82 -24.16 -2.50
C PHE A 554 -13.41 -25.37 -1.78
N PRO A 555 -12.67 -26.02 -0.86
CA PRO A 555 -13.20 -27.06 0.01
C PRO A 555 -14.47 -26.61 0.71
N GLY A 556 -15.53 -27.44 0.66
CA GLY A 556 -16.83 -27.10 1.25
C GLY A 556 -17.58 -25.96 0.57
N ARG A 557 -17.11 -25.47 -0.60
CA ARG A 557 -17.63 -24.28 -1.29
C ARG A 557 -17.57 -23.02 -0.42
N THR A 558 -16.65 -22.95 0.54
CA THR A 558 -16.50 -21.79 1.44
C THR A 558 -15.45 -20.85 0.87
N LEU A 559 -15.88 -19.70 0.36
CA LEU A 559 -14.98 -18.61 -0.04
C LEU A 559 -14.70 -17.73 1.18
N ARG A 560 -13.42 -17.53 1.49
CA ARG A 560 -12.98 -16.61 2.55
C ARG A 560 -12.62 -15.26 1.94
N VAL A 561 -13.23 -14.19 2.44
CA VAL A 561 -13.15 -12.86 1.79
C VAL A 561 -12.46 -11.81 2.64
N ALA A 562 -11.93 -12.17 3.81
CA ALA A 562 -11.15 -11.25 4.65
C ALA A 562 -10.02 -10.61 3.83
N PRO A 563 -9.87 -9.27 3.81
CA PRO A 563 -8.85 -8.60 3.00
C PRO A 563 -7.45 -8.89 3.54
N ASP A 564 -7.29 -8.86 4.86
CA ASP A 564 -6.04 -9.08 5.54
C ASP A 564 -6.29 -9.66 6.94
N LEU A 565 -5.22 -9.97 7.69
CA LEU A 565 -5.30 -10.24 9.12
C LEU A 565 -5.54 -8.94 9.90
N LEU A 566 -6.82 -8.62 10.10
CA LEU A 566 -7.27 -7.44 10.84
C LEU A 566 -7.61 -7.79 12.31
N PRO A 567 -7.57 -6.82 13.24
CA PRO A 567 -7.96 -7.06 14.63
C PRO A 567 -9.33 -7.75 14.72
N ARG A 568 -9.45 -8.70 15.66
CA ARG A 568 -10.67 -9.50 15.83
C ARG A 568 -11.88 -8.58 16.03
N GLU A 569 -12.97 -8.90 15.35
CA GLU A 569 -14.25 -8.18 15.42
C GLU A 569 -14.19 -6.71 14.94
N ALA A 570 -13.07 -6.22 14.41
CA ALA A 570 -12.97 -4.86 13.87
C ALA A 570 -13.86 -4.64 12.64
N VAL A 571 -14.09 -5.70 11.85
CA VAL A 571 -14.85 -5.64 10.59
C VAL A 571 -15.86 -6.75 10.49
N ARG A 572 -16.85 -6.56 9.62
CA ARG A 572 -17.84 -7.57 9.24
C ARG A 572 -18.11 -7.55 7.74
N LEU A 573 -18.51 -8.71 7.22
CA LEU A 573 -19.01 -8.84 5.86
C LEU A 573 -20.45 -8.33 5.86
N ALA A 574 -20.69 -7.24 5.14
CA ALA A 574 -21.94 -6.51 5.16
C ALA A 574 -22.91 -7.01 4.09
N ARG A 575 -22.39 -7.18 2.87
CA ARG A 575 -23.18 -7.45 1.67
C ARG A 575 -22.42 -8.33 0.70
N VAL A 576 -23.15 -9.20 0.00
CA VAL A 576 -22.60 -10.09 -1.02
C VAL A 576 -23.50 -10.06 -2.25
N TRP A 577 -22.87 -10.07 -3.42
CA TRP A 577 -23.52 -10.29 -4.71
C TRP A 577 -22.83 -11.44 -5.45
N ILE A 578 -23.62 -12.28 -6.09
CA ILE A 578 -23.15 -13.32 -7.00
C ILE A 578 -23.80 -13.08 -8.36
N ASP A 579 -22.97 -12.91 -9.39
CA ASP A 579 -23.38 -12.62 -10.76
C ASP A 579 -24.31 -11.38 -10.89
N GLY A 580 -24.08 -10.39 -10.01
CA GLY A 580 -24.85 -9.14 -9.95
C GLY A 580 -26.08 -9.19 -9.04
N GLU A 581 -26.51 -10.38 -8.63
CA GLU A 581 -27.69 -10.58 -7.78
C GLU A 581 -27.31 -10.63 -6.30
N ARG A 582 -28.19 -10.14 -5.42
CA ARG A 582 -28.00 -10.19 -3.97
C ARG A 582 -27.92 -11.63 -3.46
N TYR A 583 -27.01 -11.86 -2.52
CA TYR A 583 -26.75 -13.18 -1.95
C TYR A 583 -26.65 -13.12 -0.42
N GLU A 584 -27.35 -14.03 0.25
CA GLU A 584 -27.57 -13.98 1.71
C GLU A 584 -26.89 -15.13 2.48
N ASP A 585 -26.37 -16.17 1.79
CA ASP A 585 -25.69 -17.29 2.46
C ASP A 585 -24.21 -16.96 2.71
N PHE A 586 -23.98 -16.07 3.68
CA PHE A 586 -22.66 -15.67 4.13
C PHE A 586 -22.61 -15.51 5.65
N ASP A 587 -21.41 -15.60 6.22
CA ASP A 587 -21.15 -15.38 7.63
C ASP A 587 -20.52 -13.98 7.81
N PRO A 588 -21.27 -13.01 8.39
CA PRO A 588 -20.77 -11.67 8.62
C PRO A 588 -19.51 -11.61 9.49
N LYS A 589 -19.40 -12.48 10.50
CA LYS A 589 -18.34 -12.43 11.51
C LYS A 589 -17.08 -13.15 11.05
N ASN A 590 -17.25 -14.30 10.39
CA ASN A 590 -16.12 -15.09 9.90
C ASN A 590 -15.65 -14.66 8.51
N LEU A 591 -16.30 -13.66 7.89
CA LEU A 591 -15.97 -13.14 6.56
C LEU A 591 -15.93 -14.26 5.50
N THR A 592 -16.96 -15.11 5.50
CA THR A 592 -17.05 -16.23 4.56
C THR A 592 -18.35 -16.21 3.77
N VAL A 593 -18.27 -16.55 2.50
CA VAL A 593 -19.43 -16.75 1.62
C VAL A 593 -19.56 -18.24 1.32
N GLN A 594 -20.76 -18.79 1.51
CA GLN A 594 -21.05 -20.15 1.10
C GLN A 594 -21.43 -20.13 -0.38
N LEU A 595 -20.51 -20.50 -1.28
CA LEU A 595 -20.75 -20.42 -2.72
C LEU A 595 -21.85 -21.41 -3.15
N PRO A 596 -22.79 -21.06 -4.03
CA PRO A 596 -23.74 -21.99 -4.61
C PRO A 596 -23.03 -23.05 -5.45
N GLN A 597 -23.66 -24.21 -5.61
CA GLN A 597 -23.17 -25.20 -6.57
C GLN A 597 -23.27 -24.63 -7.98
N SER A 598 -22.18 -24.69 -8.74
CA SER A 598 -22.12 -24.15 -10.09
C SER A 598 -21.22 -24.99 -10.97
N THR A 599 -21.56 -25.11 -12.25
CA THR A 599 -20.71 -25.70 -13.29
C THR A 599 -19.89 -24.66 -14.04
N THR A 600 -20.12 -23.36 -13.77
CA THR A 600 -19.41 -22.23 -14.37
C THR A 600 -18.76 -21.36 -13.30
N ARG A 601 -17.78 -20.54 -13.69
CA ARG A 601 -17.19 -19.54 -12.78
C ARG A 601 -18.29 -18.60 -12.28
N LEU A 602 -18.18 -18.18 -11.02
CA LEU A 602 -19.06 -17.17 -10.43
C LEU A 602 -18.34 -15.83 -10.37
N LYS A 603 -19.07 -14.72 -10.50
CA LYS A 603 -18.58 -13.38 -10.16
C LYS A 603 -19.08 -13.02 -8.77
N VAL A 604 -18.19 -13.00 -7.78
CA VAL A 604 -18.56 -12.65 -6.41
C VAL A 604 -18.05 -11.25 -6.10
N ARG A 605 -18.95 -10.35 -5.70
CA ARG A 605 -18.60 -9.04 -5.15
C ARG A 605 -19.01 -9.04 -3.68
N VAL A 606 -18.14 -8.56 -2.81
CA VAL A 606 -18.43 -8.42 -1.39
C VAL A 606 -18.18 -6.99 -0.94
N GLU A 607 -18.92 -6.57 0.07
CA GLU A 607 -18.67 -5.33 0.80
C GLU A 607 -18.37 -5.66 2.25
N ILE A 608 -17.21 -5.23 2.70
CA ILE A 608 -16.72 -5.39 4.06
C ILE A 608 -16.71 -4.01 4.70
N GLU A 609 -17.08 -3.93 5.95
CA GLU A 609 -17.20 -2.65 6.64
C GLU A 609 -16.78 -2.77 8.11
N PRO A 610 -16.44 -1.65 8.77
CA PRO A 610 -16.23 -1.63 10.22
C PRO A 610 -17.45 -2.19 10.97
N THR A 611 -17.21 -2.99 12.01
CA THR A 611 -18.30 -3.54 12.83
C THR A 611 -19.09 -2.43 13.51
N GLU A 612 -18.38 -1.46 14.06
CA GLU A 612 -18.95 -0.21 14.57
C GLU A 612 -18.80 0.87 13.50
N MET A 613 -19.93 1.34 12.97
CA MET A 613 -19.93 2.43 11.99
C MET A 613 -20.93 3.49 12.45
N PRO A 614 -20.45 4.65 12.94
CA PRO A 614 -21.32 5.68 13.52
C PRO A 614 -22.26 6.30 12.47
N MET A 615 -21.87 6.23 11.19
CA MET A 615 -22.66 6.74 10.07
C MET A 615 -22.41 5.96 8.77
N ARG A 616 -23.43 5.86 7.94
CA ARG A 616 -23.30 5.44 6.53
C ARG A 616 -23.78 6.56 5.65
N ILE A 617 -22.98 6.89 4.65
CA ILE A 617 -23.34 7.85 3.61
C ILE A 617 -22.87 7.24 2.29
N SER A 618 -23.78 7.06 1.36
CA SER A 618 -23.51 6.53 0.02
C SER A 618 -24.38 7.24 -1.02
N SER A 619 -23.98 7.20 -2.28
CA SER A 619 -24.81 7.64 -3.39
C SER A 619 -24.93 6.61 -4.50
N SER A 620 -26.07 6.59 -5.17
CA SER A 620 -26.34 5.82 -6.38
C SER A 620 -26.96 6.73 -7.44
N PHE A 621 -26.76 6.42 -8.72
CA PHE A 621 -27.32 7.18 -9.84
C PHE A 621 -27.91 6.22 -10.88
N ASP A 622 -29.16 6.42 -11.24
CA ASP A 622 -29.87 5.56 -12.21
C ASP A 622 -29.98 6.16 -13.63
N GLY A 623 -29.22 7.23 -13.90
CA GLY A 623 -29.25 7.97 -15.16
C GLY A 623 -30.17 9.20 -15.13
N ARG A 624 -31.04 9.33 -14.13
CA ARG A 624 -31.94 10.48 -13.95
C ARG A 624 -31.97 11.00 -12.52
N THR A 625 -32.02 10.09 -11.55
CA THR A 625 -32.12 10.40 -10.12
C THR A 625 -30.85 9.97 -9.42
N ALA A 626 -30.22 10.90 -8.69
CA ALA A 626 -29.17 10.57 -7.75
C ALA A 626 -29.81 10.31 -6.37
N ARG A 627 -29.59 9.13 -5.78
CA ARG A 627 -30.02 8.82 -4.41
C ARG A 627 -28.81 8.97 -3.50
N VAL A 628 -28.99 9.66 -2.38
CA VAL A 628 -28.02 9.85 -1.31
C VAL A 628 -28.61 9.21 -0.07
N SER A 629 -28.07 8.06 0.33
CA SER A 629 -28.52 7.28 1.47
C SER A 629 -27.68 7.63 2.69
N CYS A 630 -28.36 8.06 3.76
CA CYS A 630 -27.74 8.44 5.03
C CYS A 630 -28.32 7.60 6.18
N GLU A 631 -27.44 6.99 6.98
CA GLU A 631 -27.80 6.23 8.18
C GLU A 631 -26.90 6.61 9.36
N GLY A 632 -27.41 6.50 10.60
CA GLY A 632 -26.63 6.75 11.82
C GLY A 632 -26.65 8.20 12.31
N VAL A 633 -25.51 8.69 12.82
CA VAL A 633 -25.37 10.04 13.40
C VAL A 633 -24.65 10.97 12.41
N LEU A 634 -25.36 12.00 11.95
CA LEU A 634 -24.80 13.03 11.07
C LEU A 634 -24.29 14.22 11.91
N GLY A 635 -23.01 14.15 12.26
CA GLY A 635 -22.31 15.14 13.08
C GLY A 635 -21.39 16.08 12.30
N ARG A 636 -20.57 16.83 13.01
CA ARG A 636 -19.43 17.55 12.41
C ARG A 636 -18.47 16.59 11.68
N ASP A 637 -18.28 15.40 12.24
CA ASP A 637 -17.36 14.38 11.70
C ASP A 637 -17.90 13.75 10.41
N SER A 638 -19.20 13.91 10.10
CA SER A 638 -19.82 13.42 8.87
C SER A 638 -19.69 14.38 7.69
N LEU A 639 -19.25 15.62 7.93
CA LEU A 639 -19.33 16.70 6.94
C LEU A 639 -18.52 16.41 5.68
N GLU A 640 -17.31 15.89 5.83
CA GLU A 640 -16.44 15.62 4.69
C GLU A 640 -17.02 14.50 3.82
N LYS A 641 -17.42 13.39 4.45
CA LYS A 641 -18.06 12.26 3.77
C LYS A 641 -19.36 12.70 3.09
N LEU A 642 -20.19 13.50 3.77
CA LEU A 642 -21.40 14.07 3.20
C LEU A 642 -21.08 14.97 2.00
N ARG A 643 -20.15 15.93 2.13
CA ARG A 643 -19.74 16.82 1.03
C ARG A 643 -19.32 16.05 -0.20
N ARG A 644 -18.44 15.06 -0.03
CA ARG A 644 -17.96 14.24 -1.12
C ARG A 644 -19.11 13.51 -1.81
N THR A 645 -19.92 12.78 -1.06
CA THR A 645 -21.04 12.03 -1.63
C THR A 645 -22.03 12.93 -2.35
N LEU A 646 -22.24 14.16 -1.87
CA LEU A 646 -23.07 15.15 -2.57
C LEU A 646 -22.42 15.67 -3.84
N SER A 647 -21.12 15.96 -3.81
CA SER A 647 -20.38 16.34 -5.02
C SER A 647 -20.47 15.24 -6.07
N GLU A 648 -20.22 13.98 -5.71
CA GLU A 648 -20.34 12.82 -6.61
C GLU A 648 -21.75 12.70 -7.20
N ALA A 649 -22.78 12.80 -6.34
CA ALA A 649 -24.18 12.74 -6.76
C ALA A 649 -24.56 13.87 -7.74
N LEU A 650 -24.01 15.08 -7.55
CA LEU A 650 -24.31 16.25 -8.38
C LEU A 650 -23.50 16.27 -9.69
N GLU A 651 -22.26 15.81 -9.67
CA GLU A 651 -21.41 15.70 -10.87
C GLU A 651 -21.98 14.73 -11.91
N ALA A 652 -22.80 13.76 -11.46
CA ALA A 652 -23.56 12.88 -12.35
C ALA A 652 -24.62 13.59 -13.22
N GLY A 653 -24.88 14.89 -12.97
CA GLY A 653 -25.87 15.69 -13.69
C GLY A 653 -27.31 15.22 -13.52
N PRO A 654 -27.81 14.97 -12.29
CA PRO A 654 -29.15 14.45 -12.07
C PRO A 654 -30.24 15.50 -12.32
N GLU A 655 -31.41 15.06 -12.76
CA GLU A 655 -32.63 15.89 -12.76
C GLU A 655 -33.24 15.98 -11.34
N ARG A 656 -32.94 15.00 -10.47
CA ARG A 656 -33.48 14.89 -9.12
C ARG A 656 -32.45 14.27 -8.17
N VAL A 657 -32.31 14.83 -6.98
CA VAL A 657 -31.49 14.28 -5.89
C VAL A 657 -32.41 13.88 -4.73
N GLU A 658 -32.41 12.61 -4.37
CA GLU A 658 -33.18 12.06 -3.27
C GLU A 658 -32.30 11.79 -2.05
N PHE A 659 -32.66 12.35 -0.91
CA PHE A 659 -31.99 12.15 0.36
C PHE A 659 -32.77 11.11 1.17
N HIS A 660 -32.29 9.87 1.15
CA HIS A 660 -32.87 8.74 1.87
C HIS A 660 -32.34 8.76 3.29
N MET A 661 -33.11 9.34 4.21
CA MET A 661 -32.67 9.63 5.59
C MET A 661 -33.45 8.84 6.65
N CYS A 662 -34.20 7.80 6.26
CA CYS A 662 -35.07 7.02 7.17
C CYS A 662 -34.35 6.38 8.37
N ARG A 663 -33.03 6.19 8.27
CA ARG A 663 -32.19 5.56 9.30
C ARG A 663 -31.22 6.54 9.96
N VAL A 664 -31.41 7.85 9.76
CA VAL A 664 -30.69 8.89 10.48
C VAL A 664 -31.27 9.00 11.89
N THR A 665 -30.42 8.77 12.88
CA THR A 665 -30.80 8.77 14.32
C THR A 665 -30.62 10.15 14.96
N GLU A 666 -29.62 10.90 14.51
CA GLU A 666 -29.33 12.26 14.96
C GLU A 666 -28.69 13.05 13.81
N ILE A 667 -28.99 14.35 13.72
CA ILE A 667 -28.32 15.27 12.80
C ILE A 667 -28.07 16.62 13.46
N SER A 668 -26.80 17.02 13.47
CA SER A 668 -26.35 18.32 13.98
C SER A 668 -26.63 19.45 12.98
N ARG A 669 -26.39 20.70 13.39
CA ARG A 669 -26.69 21.86 12.56
C ARG A 669 -25.79 21.94 11.33
N GLU A 670 -24.56 21.46 11.44
CA GLU A 670 -23.54 21.60 10.42
C GLU A 670 -23.88 20.81 9.14
N PRO A 671 -24.27 19.51 9.19
CA PRO A 671 -24.76 18.80 8.00
C PRO A 671 -26.02 19.41 7.39
N ILE A 672 -26.93 19.95 8.19
CA ILE A 672 -28.11 20.68 7.68
C ILE A 672 -27.66 21.91 6.88
N ASN A 673 -26.73 22.71 7.43
CA ASN A 673 -26.20 23.86 6.72
C ASN A 673 -25.47 23.46 5.43
N GLU A 674 -24.76 22.33 5.43
CA GLU A 674 -24.09 21.81 4.23
C GLU A 674 -25.10 21.44 3.14
N LEU A 675 -26.16 20.71 3.48
CA LEU A 675 -27.24 20.36 2.54
C LEU A 675 -27.89 21.62 1.94
N LEU A 676 -28.22 22.60 2.79
CA LEU A 676 -28.76 23.89 2.35
C LEU A 676 -27.78 24.63 1.43
N PHE A 677 -26.49 24.63 1.77
CA PHE A 677 -25.45 25.29 0.97
C PHE A 677 -25.27 24.62 -0.40
N GLN A 678 -25.22 23.30 -0.48
CA GLN A 678 -25.12 22.58 -1.76
C GLN A 678 -26.36 22.83 -2.63
N ARG A 679 -27.55 22.89 -2.03
CA ARG A 679 -28.77 23.25 -2.75
C ARG A 679 -28.72 24.63 -3.39
N THR A 680 -28.03 25.61 -2.79
CA THR A 680 -27.83 26.94 -3.40
C THR A 680 -26.90 26.93 -4.62
N LYS A 681 -26.05 25.91 -4.73
CA LYS A 681 -25.13 25.73 -5.87
C LYS A 681 -25.76 24.92 -7.00
N ALA A 682 -26.74 24.08 -6.69
CA ALA A 682 -27.47 23.30 -7.69
C ALA A 682 -28.39 24.20 -8.56
N GLY A 683 -28.58 23.82 -9.81
CA GLY A 683 -29.49 24.50 -10.73
C GLY A 683 -30.94 24.56 -10.23
N LEU A 684 -31.73 25.47 -10.78
CA LEU A 684 -33.17 25.58 -10.46
C LEU A 684 -33.98 24.40 -11.02
N ASP A 685 -33.40 23.66 -11.95
CA ASP A 685 -33.94 22.50 -12.66
C ASP A 685 -33.70 21.16 -11.95
N VAL A 686 -32.97 21.16 -10.83
CA VAL A 686 -32.71 19.96 -10.03
C VAL A 686 -33.59 19.94 -8.79
N ASP A 687 -34.46 18.93 -8.69
CA ASP A 687 -35.31 18.73 -7.52
C ASP A 687 -34.52 18.07 -6.38
N PHE A 688 -34.50 18.68 -5.20
CA PHE A 688 -33.95 18.05 -3.99
C PHE A 688 -35.10 17.53 -3.13
N VAL A 689 -35.14 16.23 -2.88
CA VAL A 689 -36.27 15.55 -2.23
C VAL A 689 -35.80 14.79 -1.01
N ILE A 690 -36.41 15.01 0.14
CA ILE A 690 -36.19 14.19 1.34
C ILE A 690 -37.16 13.03 1.30
N VAL A 691 -36.62 11.81 1.36
CA VAL A 691 -37.38 10.56 1.29
C VAL A 691 -37.48 9.93 2.67
N GLY A 692 -38.72 9.62 3.07
CA GLY A 692 -39.06 8.91 4.31
C GLY A 692 -39.29 9.80 5.55
N GLU A 693 -39.60 9.16 6.67
CA GLU A 693 -39.83 9.84 7.95
C GLU A 693 -38.50 10.22 8.60
N VAL A 694 -38.20 11.51 8.61
CA VAL A 694 -37.06 12.13 9.33
C VAL A 694 -37.54 12.89 10.57
N PRO A 695 -36.66 13.15 11.57
CA PRO A 695 -37.05 13.89 12.76
C PRO A 695 -37.66 15.26 12.40
N PRO A 696 -38.79 15.66 13.00
CA PRO A 696 -39.54 16.86 12.58
C PRO A 696 -38.74 18.17 12.60
N GLU A 697 -37.73 18.32 13.46
CA GLU A 697 -36.81 19.46 13.40
C GLU A 697 -36.01 19.54 12.10
N VAL A 698 -35.61 18.40 11.54
CA VAL A 698 -34.79 18.29 10.32
C VAL A 698 -35.64 18.63 9.10
N THR A 699 -36.83 18.02 9.00
CA THR A 699 -37.79 18.33 7.95
C THR A 699 -38.14 19.81 7.96
N ARG A 700 -38.38 20.40 9.14
CA ARG A 700 -38.66 21.84 9.26
C ARG A 700 -37.46 22.68 8.83
N ALA A 701 -36.24 22.33 9.23
CA ALA A 701 -35.05 23.09 8.88
C ALA A 701 -34.76 23.07 7.37
N LEU A 702 -34.94 21.93 6.71
CA LEU A 702 -34.69 21.77 5.27
C LEU A 702 -35.88 22.25 4.41
N ALA A 703 -37.12 22.10 4.87
CA ALA A 703 -38.32 22.57 4.14
C ALA A 703 -38.60 24.07 4.32
N ALA A 704 -38.14 24.71 5.41
CA ALA A 704 -38.38 26.14 5.66
C ALA A 704 -37.68 27.08 4.66
N THR A 705 -36.82 26.55 3.78
CA THR A 705 -36.07 27.34 2.79
C THR A 705 -36.66 27.28 1.38
N ASP A 706 -37.83 26.66 1.18
CA ASP A 706 -38.42 26.30 -0.14
C ASP A 706 -37.46 25.50 -1.04
N ALA A 707 -36.39 24.96 -0.45
CA ALA A 707 -35.24 24.43 -1.18
C ALA A 707 -35.28 22.90 -1.30
N PHE A 708 -36.07 22.23 -0.46
CA PHE A 708 -36.28 20.78 -0.45
C PHE A 708 -37.78 20.45 -0.49
N LEU A 709 -38.13 19.49 -1.33
CA LEU A 709 -39.43 18.81 -1.31
C LEU A 709 -39.39 17.66 -0.30
N ALA A 710 -40.51 17.35 0.35
CA ALA A 710 -40.61 16.18 1.22
C ALA A 710 -41.57 15.16 0.59
N ASP A 711 -41.10 13.91 0.47
CA ASP A 711 -41.93 12.77 0.06
C ASP A 711 -41.99 11.74 1.22
N PRO A 712 -42.88 11.95 2.20
CA PRO A 712 -43.00 11.07 3.37
C PRO A 712 -43.66 9.73 3.03
N HIS A 713 -44.19 9.56 1.82
CA HIS A 713 -44.85 8.34 1.38
C HIS A 713 -43.93 7.42 0.57
N ALA A 714 -42.85 7.96 0.02
CA ALA A 714 -41.74 7.19 -0.53
C ALA A 714 -41.02 6.42 0.58
N ARG A 715 -40.79 5.12 0.36
CA ARG A 715 -40.02 4.27 1.27
C ARG A 715 -38.54 4.39 0.92
N CYS A 716 -37.67 4.41 1.92
CA CYS A 716 -36.26 4.11 1.67
C CYS A 716 -36.19 2.66 1.21
N ASP A 717 -35.59 2.42 0.04
CA ASP A 717 -35.29 1.06 -0.40
C ASP A 717 -34.21 0.49 0.53
N ASP A 718 -34.30 -0.80 0.85
CA ASP A 718 -33.23 -1.49 1.57
C ASP A 718 -32.06 -1.70 0.57
N GLU A 719 -31.18 -0.69 0.43
CA GLU A 719 -30.09 -0.69 -0.57
C GLU A 719 -29.00 -1.75 -0.38
#